data_AF-A0A286UXV2-F1
#
_entry.id   AF-A0A286UXV2-F1
#
_cell.length_a   1.000
_cell.length_b   1.000
_cell.length_c   1.000
_cell.angle_alpha   90.00
_cell.angle_beta   90.00
_cell.angle_gamma   90.00
#
_symmetry.space_group_name_H-M   'P 1'
#
loop_
_entity.id
_entity.type
_entity.pdbx_description
1 polymer ?
#
loop_
_entity_poly.entity_id
_entity_poly.type
_entity_poly.pdbx_seq_one_letter_code
_entity_poly.pdbx_strand_id
1 'polypeptide(L)'
;MFPSQGSSSQWRAILSDDWDVLGPFLIHAREQHFTSPGFPLDLTAPYVHNDNGTWPSSLSSDTKASWKKYKADHEGNLAISYPEIRWAALRLTEGWEILQHHSLLHTTLVIEPISDISPTSPPRVLVELNQGSYFTILPRKTEDQIIPEWYSGNIYSMHRAPPTAVKLLGALNMDGPTIFDVFVSGDYEIRLFGDPRDNGSETPTLNISIKIDIEEVRTAIVRQPTHDIIPDFVDGNAFGEAVGVGVRSIGGWWSVESIETDKSLPGLQVTMADKQIIAPSQTRIIPIKLEQTAQYFGNLLALNIRLVEYSPISDLARNNTGRTITLSVVLNIRHAQLWSTSSWEVLRATFFFASTHPTYFLAKPPIHPISDGKIQIPILALHGAGVDILSSPFWAQAIPRQKYSWIIMAIGRTEWGLDWHGPSASEALATVTALSIILSSRNPWISYSFPPSSEVVLLGHSNGGQGVWYLTSRYPDRVRAAVPAAGYLSAPAYVPLIHSHGARYADPSLRAVLESALTADENPLFLGNIAYKVPILAVHGGNDTNVPTWHSREYISLIRSYGNERTVSLHIDEGQPHWYDNGDVSDFVLTVADPSRSGSLHGWSITKLCTPGRLGRLYVQRQNESTFIRTTNVYGISVKRDALVGNLYIDDEKQDINEAQYLSFLRMETGKWVLDHPRITESSAPLGRTLNMYETNGPLTIIVPFPSKIDSQALSTALRIAHDLDVFLKLDSQILPDTVAMSLIKSESSTLKSNLIILGGIENAVTRSLLQLPTKDIKTEFGLSEDGEWTLRGAPISKMTRNEDIGILFTHPHPFNPSAAAVILSGTKRLGGGMERALRLLAPRTGLIVPDWILSGKAADRFGICGILGAGVWDTKWRWNEPMSWVGW
;
A
#
# COMPACT_ATOMS: atom_id res chain seq x y z
N MET A 1 -20.01 11.54 -11.79
CA MET A 1 -20.81 12.53 -12.55
C MET A 1 -20.11 13.88 -12.43
N PHE A 2 -19.46 14.34 -13.49
CA PHE A 2 -18.62 15.55 -13.47
C PHE A 2 -19.45 16.84 -13.56
N PRO A 3 -19.02 17.95 -12.93
CA PRO A 3 -19.67 19.24 -13.09
C PRO A 3 -19.39 19.82 -14.48
N SER A 4 -20.42 19.93 -15.31
CA SER A 4 -20.33 20.36 -16.73
C SER A 4 -20.08 21.87 -16.90
N GLN A 5 -18.83 22.31 -16.68
CA GLN A 5 -18.42 23.69 -17.00
C GLN A 5 -18.01 23.87 -18.47
N GLY A 6 -19.01 24.02 -19.33
CA GLY A 6 -19.07 25.12 -20.31
C GLY A 6 -18.00 25.28 -21.40
N SER A 7 -17.05 24.36 -21.59
CA SER A 7 -16.21 24.31 -22.81
C SER A 7 -16.67 23.18 -23.72
N SER A 8 -17.10 23.51 -24.93
CA SER A 8 -17.28 22.52 -26.01
C SER A 8 -15.93 21.89 -26.34
N SER A 9 -15.76 20.61 -26.03
CA SER A 9 -14.50 19.89 -26.31
C SER A 9 -14.12 20.02 -27.79
N GLN A 10 -12.84 20.27 -28.07
CA GLN A 10 -12.32 20.19 -29.43
C GLN A 10 -12.22 18.76 -29.97
N TRP A 11 -12.22 17.75 -29.08
CA TRP A 11 -11.97 16.34 -29.41
C TRP A 11 -13.06 15.40 -28.88
N ARG A 12 -13.39 14.36 -29.66
CA ARG A 12 -14.24 13.24 -29.28
C ARG A 12 -13.41 11.96 -29.13
N ALA A 13 -13.72 11.17 -28.12
CA ALA A 13 -13.32 9.78 -28.00
C ALA A 13 -14.51 8.86 -28.32
N ILE A 14 -14.28 7.76 -29.04
CA ILE A 14 -15.24 6.67 -29.24
C ILE A 14 -14.51 5.34 -29.02
N LEU A 15 -14.88 4.61 -27.97
CA LEU A 15 -14.43 3.24 -27.74
C LEU A 15 -15.34 2.27 -28.51
N SER A 16 -14.78 1.18 -29.04
CA SER A 16 -15.57 0.13 -29.69
C SER A 16 -16.22 -0.80 -28.66
N ASP A 17 -17.54 -0.96 -28.75
CA ASP A 17 -18.32 -1.95 -27.99
C ASP A 17 -17.92 -3.39 -28.33
N ASP A 18 -17.35 -3.64 -29.51
CA ASP A 18 -16.91 -4.97 -29.92
C ASP A 18 -15.49 -5.24 -29.41
N TRP A 19 -15.31 -6.35 -28.70
CA TRP A 19 -14.07 -6.73 -28.01
C TRP A 19 -13.56 -8.08 -28.51
N ASP A 20 -12.24 -8.16 -28.65
CA ASP A 20 -11.49 -9.38 -28.92
C ASP A 20 -10.81 -9.84 -27.63
N VAL A 21 -11.09 -11.06 -27.17
CA VAL A 21 -10.57 -11.58 -25.89
C VAL A 21 -9.81 -12.89 -26.12
N LEU A 22 -8.52 -12.87 -25.81
CA LEU A 22 -7.62 -14.03 -25.92
C LEU A 22 -7.41 -14.64 -24.53
N GLY A 23 -7.83 -15.90 -24.36
CA GLY A 23 -7.72 -16.60 -23.07
C GLY A 23 -8.46 -17.95 -23.06
N PRO A 24 -8.51 -18.64 -21.91
CA PRO A 24 -7.92 -18.25 -20.63
C PRO A 24 -6.50 -18.80 -20.49
N PHE A 25 -5.62 -18.06 -19.82
CA PHE A 25 -4.29 -18.53 -19.44
C PHE A 25 -4.19 -18.68 -17.92
N LEU A 26 -3.53 -19.72 -17.43
CA LEU A 26 -3.30 -19.86 -16.00
C LEU A 26 -2.33 -18.77 -15.51
N ILE A 27 -2.72 -18.07 -14.44
CA ILE A 27 -1.93 -17.05 -13.75
C ILE A 27 -2.23 -17.13 -12.25
N HIS A 28 -1.31 -16.69 -11.40
CA HIS A 28 -1.57 -16.51 -9.97
C HIS A 28 -1.77 -15.02 -9.59
N ALA A 29 -2.56 -14.71 -8.56
CA ALA A 29 -2.75 -13.34 -8.09
C ALA A 29 -1.42 -12.67 -7.67
N ARG A 30 -1.15 -11.47 -8.21
CA ARG A 30 0.13 -10.72 -8.17
C ARG A 30 1.18 -11.13 -9.22
N GLU A 31 0.96 -12.19 -9.99
CA GLU A 31 1.90 -12.58 -11.05
C GLU A 31 1.87 -11.65 -12.27
N GLN A 32 0.78 -10.88 -12.47
CA GLN A 32 0.68 -9.85 -13.52
C GLN A 32 1.67 -8.68 -13.34
N HIS A 33 2.32 -8.60 -12.18
CA HIS A 33 3.41 -7.64 -11.91
C HIS A 33 4.76 -8.10 -12.48
N PHE A 34 4.93 -9.41 -12.68
CA PHE A 34 6.14 -10.01 -13.26
C PHE A 34 5.96 -10.28 -14.75
N THR A 35 4.91 -11.03 -15.11
CA THR A 35 4.53 -11.33 -16.50
C THR A 35 4.02 -10.05 -17.19
N SER A 36 4.25 -9.90 -18.50
CA SER A 36 3.72 -8.74 -19.24
C SER A 36 2.19 -8.71 -19.16
N PRO A 37 1.55 -7.55 -18.90
CA PRO A 37 0.10 -7.46 -18.97
C PRO A 37 -0.46 -7.60 -20.40
N GLY A 38 0.41 -7.64 -21.41
CA GLY A 38 0.08 -7.99 -22.80
C GLY A 38 0.30 -9.47 -23.13
N PHE A 39 0.58 -10.33 -22.16
CA PHE A 39 0.81 -11.77 -22.37
C PHE A 39 -0.42 -12.43 -23.03
N PRO A 40 -0.23 -13.36 -24.00
CA PRO A 40 1.01 -13.96 -24.47
C PRO A 40 1.68 -13.21 -25.64
N LEU A 41 1.32 -11.95 -25.90
CA LEU A 41 1.80 -11.16 -27.04
C LEU A 41 3.00 -10.29 -26.67
N ASP A 42 3.93 -10.13 -27.62
CA ASP A 42 4.98 -9.11 -27.55
C ASP A 42 4.47 -7.81 -28.20
N LEU A 43 3.73 -7.01 -27.42
CA LEU A 43 3.18 -5.72 -27.86
C LEU A 43 4.26 -4.62 -28.03
N THR A 44 5.56 -4.95 -27.99
CA THR A 44 6.60 -3.99 -28.42
C THR A 44 6.72 -3.91 -29.94
N ALA A 45 6.36 -4.99 -30.65
CA ALA A 45 6.23 -4.99 -32.11
C ALA A 45 4.88 -4.40 -32.55
N PRO A 46 4.77 -3.83 -33.76
CA PRO A 46 3.49 -3.38 -34.32
C PRO A 46 2.46 -4.52 -34.31
N TYR A 47 1.31 -4.29 -33.68
CA TYR A 47 0.30 -5.33 -33.50
C TYR A 47 -0.40 -5.68 -34.82
N VAL A 48 -0.54 -6.99 -35.09
CA VAL A 48 -1.32 -7.53 -36.19
C VAL A 48 -2.30 -8.56 -35.62
N HIS A 49 -3.59 -8.27 -35.69
CA HIS A 49 -4.64 -9.20 -35.26
C HIS A 49 -4.62 -10.47 -36.15
N ASN A 50 -4.87 -11.61 -35.53
CA ASN A 50 -4.93 -12.92 -36.21
C ASN A 50 -6.01 -13.76 -35.53
N ASP A 51 -7.23 -13.74 -36.08
CA ASP A 51 -8.39 -14.46 -35.53
C ASP A 51 -8.14 -15.98 -35.41
N ASN A 52 -7.27 -16.54 -36.25
CA ASN A 52 -6.90 -17.96 -36.26
C ASN A 52 -5.68 -18.29 -35.38
N GLY A 53 -5.20 -17.34 -34.58
CA GLY A 53 -4.09 -17.56 -33.65
C GLY A 53 -4.46 -18.50 -32.51
N THR A 54 -3.53 -19.37 -32.13
CA THR A 54 -3.67 -20.25 -30.95
C THR A 54 -2.40 -20.22 -30.11
N TRP A 55 -2.53 -20.06 -28.79
CA TRP A 55 -1.44 -19.97 -27.82
C TRP A 55 -1.57 -21.08 -26.77
N PRO A 56 -0.48 -21.61 -26.19
CA PRO A 56 -0.58 -22.68 -25.19
C PRO A 56 -1.34 -22.25 -23.94
N SER A 57 -2.25 -23.09 -23.45
CA SER A 57 -2.90 -22.96 -22.14
C SER A 57 -3.10 -24.33 -21.50
N SER A 58 -2.90 -24.45 -20.19
CA SER A 58 -3.15 -25.70 -19.45
C SER A 58 -4.60 -25.83 -18.94
N LEU A 59 -5.47 -24.84 -19.22
CA LEU A 59 -6.87 -24.85 -18.76
C LEU A 59 -7.81 -25.56 -19.75
N SER A 60 -7.55 -25.44 -21.06
CA SER A 60 -8.40 -26.01 -22.11
C SER A 60 -8.05 -27.45 -22.47
N SER A 61 -9.05 -28.17 -23.00
CA SER A 61 -8.94 -29.61 -23.28
C SER A 61 -8.03 -29.97 -24.47
N ASP A 62 -7.73 -29.03 -25.36
CA ASP A 62 -6.83 -29.18 -26.51
C ASP A 62 -5.46 -28.51 -26.29
N THR A 63 -5.22 -28.06 -25.05
CA THR A 63 -4.06 -27.29 -24.55
C THR A 63 -3.82 -25.92 -25.23
N LYS A 64 -4.86 -25.30 -25.81
CA LYS A 64 -4.78 -24.00 -26.48
C LYS A 64 -5.84 -22.98 -26.04
N ALA A 65 -5.44 -21.72 -26.03
CA ALA A 65 -6.33 -20.55 -25.99
C ALA A 65 -6.34 -19.87 -27.37
N SER A 66 -7.45 -19.23 -27.72
CA SER A 66 -7.66 -18.48 -28.97
C SER A 66 -8.53 -17.25 -28.71
N TRP A 67 -8.71 -16.41 -29.73
CA TRP A 67 -9.60 -15.25 -29.64
C TRP A 67 -11.08 -15.67 -29.57
N LYS A 68 -11.84 -14.96 -28.74
CA LYS A 68 -13.31 -14.95 -28.73
C LYS A 68 -13.80 -13.51 -28.86
N LYS A 69 -14.84 -13.29 -29.67
CA LYS A 69 -15.52 -11.98 -29.72
C LYS A 69 -16.48 -11.86 -28.53
N TYR A 70 -16.45 -10.73 -27.85
CA TYR A 70 -17.42 -10.29 -26.84
C TYR A 70 -17.98 -8.92 -27.23
N LYS A 71 -19.05 -8.49 -26.57
CA LYS A 71 -19.57 -7.13 -26.70
C LYS A 71 -19.79 -6.51 -25.32
N ALA A 72 -19.34 -5.27 -25.15
CA ALA A 72 -19.65 -4.47 -23.97
C ALA A 72 -21.10 -3.95 -24.03
N ASP A 73 -21.64 -3.58 -22.88
CA ASP A 73 -22.89 -2.81 -22.82
C ASP A 73 -22.66 -1.31 -23.02
N HIS A 74 -23.76 -0.56 -23.10
CA HIS A 74 -23.76 0.91 -23.26
C HIS A 74 -23.14 1.71 -22.10
N GLU A 75 -22.78 1.08 -20.99
CA GLU A 75 -22.01 1.71 -19.90
C GLU A 75 -20.52 1.32 -19.94
N GLY A 76 -20.10 0.47 -20.88
CA GLY A 76 -18.75 -0.05 -20.97
C GLY A 76 -18.48 -1.26 -20.06
N ASN A 77 -19.53 -1.93 -19.56
CA ASN A 77 -19.40 -3.16 -18.78
C ASN A 77 -19.21 -4.37 -19.71
N LEU A 78 -18.37 -5.33 -19.29
CA LEU A 78 -18.00 -6.53 -20.04
C LEU A 78 -17.93 -7.74 -19.09
N ALA A 79 -18.55 -8.86 -19.46
CA ALA A 79 -18.55 -10.10 -18.69
C ALA A 79 -17.91 -11.23 -19.50
N ILE A 80 -16.71 -11.66 -19.09
CA ILE A 80 -15.89 -12.67 -19.76
C ILE A 80 -16.00 -14.00 -19.01
N SER A 81 -16.26 -15.10 -19.72
CA SER A 81 -16.37 -16.44 -19.11
C SER A 81 -16.00 -17.55 -20.10
N TYR A 82 -15.57 -18.69 -19.57
CA TYR A 82 -15.06 -19.80 -20.38
C TYR A 82 -15.83 -21.10 -20.05
N PRO A 83 -17.13 -21.19 -20.43
CA PRO A 83 -18.00 -22.31 -20.05
C PRO A 83 -17.64 -23.66 -20.70
N GLU A 84 -16.80 -23.66 -21.74
CA GLU A 84 -16.24 -24.89 -22.33
C GLU A 84 -15.14 -25.54 -21.47
N ILE A 85 -14.55 -24.78 -20.54
CA ILE A 85 -13.52 -25.27 -19.63
C ILE A 85 -14.17 -26.08 -18.51
N ARG A 86 -13.58 -27.23 -18.17
CA ARG A 86 -14.10 -28.15 -17.16
C ARG A 86 -13.74 -27.69 -15.74
N TRP A 87 -14.11 -26.46 -15.38
CA TRP A 87 -13.78 -25.81 -14.10
C TRP A 87 -14.07 -26.68 -12.88
N ALA A 88 -15.25 -27.31 -12.82
CA ALA A 88 -15.62 -28.24 -11.76
C ALA A 88 -14.63 -29.41 -11.60
N ALA A 89 -14.11 -29.94 -12.71
CA ALA A 89 -13.17 -31.05 -12.71
C ALA A 89 -11.74 -30.62 -12.35
N LEU A 90 -11.29 -29.46 -12.85
CA LEU A 90 -10.03 -28.84 -12.45
C LEU A 90 -10.03 -28.56 -10.95
N ARG A 91 -11.11 -27.96 -10.42
CA ARG A 91 -11.25 -27.64 -9.00
C ARG A 91 -11.24 -28.86 -8.08
N LEU A 92 -11.75 -30.00 -8.55
CA LEU A 92 -11.79 -31.24 -7.77
C LEU A 92 -10.41 -31.88 -7.55
N THR A 93 -9.39 -31.52 -8.34
CA THR A 93 -8.01 -32.00 -8.15
C THR A 93 -7.05 -30.88 -7.71
N GLU A 94 -7.21 -29.68 -8.27
CA GLU A 94 -6.25 -28.57 -8.17
C GLU A 94 -6.67 -27.47 -7.17
N GLY A 95 -7.76 -27.65 -6.43
CA GLY A 95 -8.29 -26.68 -5.48
C GLY A 95 -9.01 -25.49 -6.13
N TRP A 96 -9.35 -24.47 -5.34
CA TRP A 96 -10.04 -23.26 -5.85
C TRP A 96 -9.10 -22.25 -6.51
N GLU A 97 -7.79 -22.34 -6.23
CA GLU A 97 -6.74 -21.51 -6.79
C GLU A 97 -6.57 -21.67 -8.31
N ILE A 98 -6.97 -22.83 -8.87
CA ILE A 98 -6.95 -23.11 -10.31
C ILE A 98 -7.97 -22.30 -11.12
N LEU A 99 -8.95 -21.66 -10.45
CA LEU A 99 -9.91 -20.78 -11.11
C LEU A 99 -9.28 -19.46 -11.55
N GLN A 100 -8.08 -19.13 -11.04
CA GLN A 100 -7.36 -17.91 -11.41
C GLN A 100 -6.85 -17.99 -12.85
N HIS A 101 -7.18 -16.99 -13.66
CA HIS A 101 -6.76 -16.94 -15.05
C HIS A 101 -6.65 -15.52 -15.59
N HIS A 102 -5.67 -15.33 -16.48
CA HIS A 102 -5.47 -14.13 -17.27
C HIS A 102 -6.22 -14.23 -18.61
N SER A 103 -6.75 -13.10 -19.05
CA SER A 103 -7.36 -12.89 -20.36
C SER A 103 -6.80 -11.58 -20.92
N LEU A 104 -6.28 -11.59 -22.14
CA LEU A 104 -5.88 -10.37 -22.84
C LEU A 104 -7.06 -9.86 -23.67
N LEU A 105 -7.58 -8.70 -23.30
CA LEU A 105 -8.65 -8.01 -23.99
C LEU A 105 -8.05 -7.00 -24.99
N HIS A 106 -8.66 -6.89 -26.17
CA HIS A 106 -8.33 -5.94 -27.23
C HIS A 106 -9.62 -5.28 -27.75
N THR A 107 -9.55 -3.98 -28.01
CA THR A 107 -10.58 -3.20 -28.73
C THR A 107 -9.92 -2.01 -29.44
N THR A 108 -10.69 -1.17 -30.12
CA THR A 108 -10.19 0.04 -30.77
C THR A 108 -10.81 1.32 -30.21
N LEU A 109 -9.99 2.37 -30.08
CA LEU A 109 -10.37 3.71 -29.66
C LEU A 109 -10.17 4.68 -30.82
N VAL A 110 -11.21 5.42 -31.19
CA VAL A 110 -11.15 6.50 -32.18
C VAL A 110 -11.05 7.83 -31.45
N ILE A 111 -10.08 8.66 -31.84
CA ILE A 111 -9.90 10.04 -31.38
C ILE A 111 -10.01 10.96 -32.60
N GLU A 112 -10.93 11.92 -32.57
CA GLU A 112 -11.23 12.78 -33.73
C GLU A 112 -11.64 14.20 -33.32
N PRO A 113 -11.42 15.22 -34.17
CA PRO A 113 -11.89 16.58 -33.93
C PRO A 113 -13.42 16.68 -33.98
N ILE A 114 -14.01 17.57 -33.17
CA ILE A 114 -15.47 17.81 -33.11
C ILE A 114 -15.94 18.90 -34.09
N SER A 115 -15.04 19.77 -34.56
CA SER A 115 -15.37 20.98 -35.33
C SER A 115 -14.52 21.17 -36.58
N ASP A 116 -15.05 21.90 -37.57
CA ASP A 116 -14.33 22.35 -38.77
C ASP A 116 -13.11 23.27 -38.48
N ILE A 117 -12.93 23.67 -37.21
CA ILE A 117 -11.74 24.36 -36.71
C ILE A 117 -10.79 23.29 -36.15
N SER A 118 -9.64 23.09 -36.80
CA SER A 118 -8.61 22.14 -36.36
C SER A 118 -8.16 22.47 -34.91
N PRO A 119 -8.05 21.47 -34.00
CA PRO A 119 -7.72 21.70 -32.60
C PRO A 119 -6.35 22.35 -32.36
N THR A 120 -6.15 23.00 -31.22
CA THR A 120 -4.90 23.73 -30.91
C THR A 120 -3.81 22.85 -30.28
N SER A 121 -4.19 21.70 -29.69
CA SER A 121 -3.29 20.74 -29.07
C SER A 121 -3.93 19.35 -29.00
N PRO A 122 -3.15 18.26 -28.93
CA PRO A 122 -3.68 16.94 -28.63
C PRO A 122 -4.23 16.87 -27.19
N PRO A 123 -5.31 16.12 -26.94
CA PRO A 123 -5.86 15.93 -25.61
C PRO A 123 -5.08 14.83 -24.85
N ARG A 124 -5.39 14.68 -23.57
CA ARG A 124 -5.23 13.41 -22.87
C ARG A 124 -6.53 12.61 -22.92
N VAL A 125 -6.39 11.31 -22.75
CA VAL A 125 -7.52 10.40 -22.52
C VAL A 125 -7.62 10.17 -21.01
N LEU A 126 -8.81 10.39 -20.44
CA LEU A 126 -9.14 9.98 -19.08
C LEU A 126 -9.73 8.56 -19.15
N VAL A 127 -9.15 7.62 -18.41
CA VAL A 127 -9.60 6.22 -18.38
C VAL A 127 -10.04 5.84 -16.97
N GLU A 128 -11.25 5.31 -16.84
CA GLU A 128 -11.75 4.65 -15.63
C GLU A 128 -11.91 3.15 -15.95
N LEU A 129 -10.88 2.36 -15.66
CA LEU A 129 -10.92 0.90 -15.74
C LEU A 129 -11.14 0.31 -14.35
N ASN A 130 -12.30 -0.29 -14.10
CA ASN A 130 -12.56 -1.05 -12.86
C ASN A 130 -12.45 -2.55 -13.14
N GLN A 131 -11.95 -3.30 -12.14
CA GLN A 131 -11.79 -4.76 -12.14
C GLN A 131 -10.82 -5.36 -13.20
N GLY A 132 -10.38 -4.59 -14.21
CA GLY A 132 -9.16 -4.91 -14.97
C GLY A 132 -7.89 -4.54 -14.20
N SER A 133 -6.77 -5.23 -14.45
CA SER A 133 -5.51 -5.05 -13.69
C SER A 133 -4.56 -4.02 -14.29
N TYR A 134 -4.48 -3.96 -15.61
CA TYR A 134 -3.64 -3.04 -16.37
C TYR A 134 -4.30 -2.71 -17.72
N PHE A 135 -3.90 -1.59 -18.32
CA PHE A 135 -4.21 -1.28 -19.70
C PHE A 135 -3.11 -0.47 -20.39
N THR A 136 -3.16 -0.40 -21.72
CA THR A 136 -2.33 0.48 -22.55
C THR A 136 -3.08 0.90 -23.81
N ILE A 137 -2.67 2.01 -24.42
CA ILE A 137 -3.27 2.59 -25.64
C ILE A 137 -2.14 2.80 -26.66
N LEU A 138 -2.19 2.06 -27.77
CA LEU A 138 -1.11 2.01 -28.77
C LEU A 138 -1.58 2.54 -30.13
N PRO A 139 -0.74 3.28 -30.88
CA PRO A 139 -1.10 3.76 -32.21
C PRO A 139 -1.18 2.60 -33.19
N ARG A 140 -2.34 2.41 -33.83
CA ARG A 140 -2.62 1.30 -34.77
C ARG A 140 -1.79 1.36 -36.08
N LYS A 141 -1.05 2.45 -36.28
CA LYS A 141 -0.08 2.64 -37.37
C LYS A 141 1.24 3.12 -36.77
N THR A 142 2.18 2.21 -36.62
CA THR A 142 3.58 2.50 -36.32
C THR A 142 4.48 1.62 -37.20
N GLU A 143 5.53 2.21 -37.77
CA GLU A 143 6.60 1.47 -38.45
C GLU A 143 7.75 1.13 -37.48
N ASP A 144 7.88 1.89 -36.39
CA ASP A 144 8.88 1.72 -35.35
C ASP A 144 8.39 0.78 -34.22
N GLN A 145 9.37 0.18 -33.52
CA GLN A 145 9.14 -0.55 -32.27
C GLN A 145 8.75 0.44 -31.16
N ILE A 146 7.67 0.15 -30.44
CA ILE A 146 7.19 0.96 -29.31
C ILE A 146 7.45 0.20 -28.00
N ILE A 147 7.64 0.92 -26.90
CA ILE A 147 7.55 0.35 -25.55
C ILE A 147 6.17 0.74 -25.00
N PRO A 148 5.23 -0.21 -24.79
CA PRO A 148 3.94 0.09 -24.20
C PRO A 148 4.10 0.66 -22.79
N GLU A 149 3.60 1.89 -22.57
CA GLU A 149 3.38 2.39 -21.22
C GLU A 149 2.16 1.68 -20.64
N TRP A 150 2.36 0.87 -19.60
CA TRP A 150 1.26 0.21 -18.89
C TRP A 150 0.76 1.07 -17.74
N TYR A 151 -0.56 1.18 -17.64
CA TYR A 151 -1.26 1.94 -16.61
C TYR A 151 -2.09 0.97 -15.77
N SER A 152 -1.99 1.05 -14.44
CA SER A 152 -2.73 0.18 -13.53
C SER A 152 -4.23 0.47 -13.59
N GLY A 153 -5.04 -0.59 -13.57
CA GLY A 153 -6.50 -0.49 -13.45
C GLY A 153 -6.95 -0.49 -11.99
N ASN A 154 -8.15 0.03 -11.72
CA ASN A 154 -8.82 -0.05 -10.42
C ASN A 154 -9.37 -1.48 -10.18
N ILE A 155 -8.46 -2.46 -10.10
CA ILE A 155 -8.78 -3.90 -10.02
C ILE A 155 -9.65 -4.25 -8.80
N TYR A 156 -9.51 -3.48 -7.72
CA TYR A 156 -10.28 -3.62 -6.48
C TYR A 156 -11.64 -2.90 -6.48
N SER A 157 -11.97 -2.15 -7.54
CA SER A 157 -13.14 -1.27 -7.64
C SER A 157 -13.26 -0.26 -6.47
N MET A 158 -12.13 0.33 -6.05
CA MET A 158 -12.09 1.37 -5.01
C MET A 158 -13.04 2.53 -5.36
N HIS A 159 -13.87 2.96 -4.41
CA HIS A 159 -14.92 3.96 -4.65
C HIS A 159 -14.38 5.38 -4.92
N ARG A 160 -13.08 5.58 -4.66
CA ARG A 160 -12.39 6.89 -4.66
C ARG A 160 -11.16 6.92 -5.55
N ALA A 161 -11.05 5.99 -6.51
CA ALA A 161 -10.05 6.07 -7.56
C ALA A 161 -10.34 7.29 -8.46
N PRO A 162 -9.39 8.21 -8.71
CA PRO A 162 -9.52 9.19 -9.78
C PRO A 162 -9.32 8.50 -11.16
N PRO A 163 -9.83 9.06 -12.26
CA PRO A 163 -9.51 8.58 -13.60
C PRO A 163 -8.01 8.71 -13.91
N THR A 164 -7.46 7.73 -14.61
CA THR A 164 -6.06 7.74 -15.07
C THR A 164 -5.91 8.68 -16.26
N ALA A 165 -5.02 9.69 -16.18
CA ALA A 165 -4.81 10.67 -17.24
C ALA A 165 -3.67 10.25 -18.19
N VAL A 166 -4.04 9.67 -19.32
CA VAL A 166 -3.13 9.04 -20.29
C VAL A 166 -2.71 10.01 -21.38
N LYS A 167 -1.41 10.07 -21.67
CA LYS A 167 -0.89 10.74 -22.87
C LYS A 167 -0.89 9.74 -24.03
N LEU A 168 -1.49 10.10 -25.17
CA LEU A 168 -1.46 9.27 -26.37
C LEU A 168 -0.05 9.22 -26.98
N LEU A 169 0.34 8.02 -27.44
CA LEU A 169 1.61 7.78 -28.12
C LEU A 169 1.43 7.92 -29.64
N GLY A 170 2.31 8.69 -30.28
CA GLY A 170 2.23 9.02 -31.72
C GLY A 170 1.56 10.38 -31.98
N ALA A 171 1.34 10.69 -33.27
CA ALA A 171 0.69 11.92 -33.71
C ALA A 171 -0.80 11.69 -33.98
N LEU A 172 -1.64 12.65 -33.58
CA LEU A 172 -3.05 12.68 -34.00
C LEU A 172 -3.18 13.32 -35.38
N ASN A 173 -4.13 12.80 -36.15
CA ASN A 173 -4.70 13.53 -37.27
C ASN A 173 -5.55 14.70 -36.71
N MET A 174 -5.23 15.93 -37.12
CA MET A 174 -5.91 17.14 -36.64
C MET A 174 -7.21 17.43 -37.41
N ASP A 175 -7.38 16.81 -38.58
CA ASP A 175 -8.45 17.08 -39.54
C ASP A 175 -9.30 15.82 -39.83
N GLY A 176 -9.24 14.81 -38.95
CA GLY A 176 -10.02 13.57 -39.07
C GLY A 176 -9.65 12.50 -38.02
N PRO A 177 -10.28 11.32 -38.07
CA PRO A 177 -10.13 10.30 -37.03
C PRO A 177 -8.74 9.64 -37.02
N THR A 178 -8.23 9.44 -35.81
CA THR A 178 -7.05 8.62 -35.49
C THR A 178 -7.50 7.38 -34.72
N ILE A 179 -7.04 6.19 -35.11
CA ILE A 179 -7.43 4.92 -34.47
C ILE A 179 -6.26 4.37 -33.67
N PHE A 180 -6.54 4.01 -32.42
CA PHE A 180 -5.65 3.35 -31.48
C PHE A 180 -6.17 1.95 -31.19
N ASP A 181 -5.26 1.02 -30.90
CA ASP A 181 -5.57 -0.26 -30.28
C ASP A 181 -5.49 -0.09 -28.75
N VAL A 182 -6.54 -0.52 -28.04
CA VAL A 182 -6.59 -0.54 -26.58
C VAL A 182 -6.45 -1.98 -26.12
N PHE A 183 -5.50 -2.23 -25.23
CA PHE A 183 -5.32 -3.53 -24.59
C PHE A 183 -5.61 -3.43 -23.10
N VAL A 184 -6.35 -4.40 -22.55
CA VAL A 184 -6.64 -4.53 -21.12
C VAL A 184 -6.22 -5.92 -20.64
N SER A 185 -5.47 -5.94 -19.55
CA SER A 185 -5.12 -7.15 -18.80
C SER A 185 -6.29 -7.49 -17.87
N GLY A 186 -6.99 -8.57 -18.18
CA GLY A 186 -8.13 -9.05 -17.41
C GLY A 186 -7.78 -10.28 -16.58
N ASP A 187 -7.44 -10.09 -15.30
CA ASP A 187 -7.09 -11.18 -14.39
C ASP A 187 -8.26 -11.52 -13.48
N TYR A 188 -8.77 -12.76 -13.58
CA TYR A 188 -9.70 -13.30 -12.59
C TYR A 188 -8.92 -13.70 -11.33
N GLU A 189 -8.79 -12.77 -10.37
CA GLU A 189 -8.31 -13.07 -9.03
C GLU A 189 -9.51 -13.57 -8.17
N ILE A 190 -9.53 -14.84 -7.74
CA ILE A 190 -10.63 -15.40 -6.93
C ILE A 190 -10.90 -14.58 -5.65
N ARG A 191 -9.85 -13.97 -5.06
CA ARG A 191 -9.96 -13.05 -3.91
C ARG A 191 -10.76 -11.77 -4.20
N LEU A 192 -10.97 -11.40 -5.46
CA LEU A 192 -11.70 -10.19 -5.89
C LEU A 192 -13.09 -10.50 -6.44
N PHE A 193 -13.26 -11.64 -7.12
CA PHE A 193 -14.51 -12.04 -7.78
C PHE A 193 -15.32 -13.09 -7.02
N GLY A 194 -14.80 -13.60 -5.91
CA GLY A 194 -15.45 -14.63 -5.07
C GLY A 194 -15.47 -16.01 -5.72
N ASP A 195 -16.17 -16.95 -5.10
CA ASP A 195 -16.42 -18.27 -5.67
C ASP A 195 -17.58 -18.19 -6.67
N PRO A 196 -17.47 -18.71 -7.91
CA PRO A 196 -18.62 -18.77 -8.81
C PRO A 196 -19.81 -19.56 -8.21
N ARG A 197 -19.54 -20.49 -7.27
CA ARG A 197 -20.57 -21.30 -6.60
C ARG A 197 -21.47 -20.51 -5.66
N ASP A 198 -20.98 -19.41 -5.08
CA ASP A 198 -21.81 -18.50 -4.27
C ASP A 198 -22.93 -17.86 -5.12
N ASN A 199 -22.69 -17.74 -6.43
CA ASN A 199 -23.66 -17.28 -7.44
C ASN A 199 -24.35 -18.44 -8.19
N GLY A 200 -24.24 -19.68 -7.70
CA GLY A 200 -24.86 -20.87 -8.31
C GLY A 200 -24.21 -21.36 -9.62
N SER A 201 -22.95 -20.97 -9.89
CA SER A 201 -22.21 -21.30 -11.11
C SER A 201 -20.99 -22.17 -10.82
N GLU A 202 -20.58 -23.02 -11.77
CA GLU A 202 -19.25 -23.66 -11.76
C GLU A 202 -18.23 -22.87 -12.61
N THR A 203 -18.67 -21.86 -13.36
CA THR A 203 -17.85 -21.09 -14.30
C THR A 203 -17.48 -19.72 -13.71
N PRO A 204 -16.19 -19.43 -13.49
CA PRO A 204 -15.67 -18.09 -13.27
C PRO A 204 -16.13 -17.09 -14.32
N THR A 205 -16.58 -15.91 -13.87
CA THR A 205 -16.93 -14.78 -14.74
C THR A 205 -16.15 -13.56 -14.30
N LEU A 206 -15.26 -13.09 -15.18
CA LEU A 206 -14.50 -11.87 -15.03
C LEU A 206 -15.36 -10.69 -15.51
N ASN A 207 -15.84 -9.89 -14.56
CA ASN A 207 -16.55 -8.65 -14.84
C ASN A 207 -15.56 -7.48 -14.86
N ILE A 208 -15.63 -6.63 -15.88
CA ILE A 208 -14.79 -5.45 -16.05
C ILE A 208 -15.68 -4.29 -16.52
N SER A 209 -15.38 -3.06 -16.10
CA SER A 209 -15.97 -1.86 -16.72
C SER A 209 -14.86 -0.91 -17.19
N ILE A 210 -14.94 -0.40 -18.42
CA ILE A 210 -14.03 0.64 -18.90
C ILE A 210 -14.82 1.84 -19.44
N LYS A 211 -14.53 3.02 -18.90
CA LYS A 211 -15.09 4.30 -19.35
C LYS A 211 -13.96 5.22 -19.79
N ILE A 212 -14.21 5.97 -20.86
CA ILE A 212 -13.22 6.85 -21.51
C ILE A 212 -13.82 8.24 -21.71
N ASP A 213 -13.07 9.27 -21.33
CA ASP A 213 -13.41 10.69 -21.53
C ASP A 213 -12.16 11.47 -22.02
N ILE A 214 -12.34 12.74 -22.38
CA ILE A 214 -11.30 13.62 -22.95
C ILE A 214 -10.90 14.72 -21.97
N GLU A 215 -9.60 14.93 -21.81
CA GLU A 215 -9.04 16.09 -21.11
C GLU A 215 -8.23 16.98 -22.07
N GLU A 216 -8.73 18.20 -22.32
CA GLU A 216 -7.96 19.25 -22.99
C GLU A 216 -6.79 19.72 -22.10
N VAL A 217 -5.57 19.62 -22.61
CA VAL A 217 -4.36 19.98 -21.84
C VAL A 217 -4.24 21.51 -21.72
N ARG A 218 -4.59 22.04 -20.55
CA ARG A 218 -4.54 23.47 -20.24
C ARG A 218 -3.96 23.74 -18.84
N THR A 219 -3.20 24.82 -18.69
CA THR A 219 -2.67 25.28 -17.39
C THR A 219 -3.82 25.65 -16.46
N ALA A 220 -4.19 24.69 -15.60
CA ALA A 220 -5.34 24.76 -14.70
C ALA A 220 -5.25 23.68 -13.61
N ILE A 221 -5.99 23.89 -12.52
CA ILE A 221 -6.20 22.94 -11.44
C ILE A 221 -7.71 22.71 -11.25
N VAL A 222 -8.10 21.47 -10.94
CA VAL A 222 -9.50 21.08 -10.70
C VAL A 222 -9.67 20.42 -9.33
N ARG A 223 -10.90 20.42 -8.82
CA ARG A 223 -11.27 19.79 -7.54
C ARG A 223 -11.45 18.29 -7.71
N GLN A 224 -11.14 17.55 -6.65
CA GLN A 224 -11.42 16.12 -6.49
C GLN A 224 -12.22 15.88 -5.19
N PRO A 225 -13.55 16.14 -5.17
CA PRO A 225 -14.32 16.14 -3.91
C PRO A 225 -14.39 14.77 -3.21
N THR A 226 -14.14 13.67 -3.94
CA THR A 226 -13.99 12.31 -3.38
C THR A 226 -12.80 12.16 -2.42
N HIS A 227 -11.87 13.11 -2.45
CA HIS A 227 -10.66 13.17 -1.62
C HIS A 227 -10.72 14.26 -0.55
N ASP A 228 -11.90 14.86 -0.32
CA ASP A 228 -12.09 15.84 0.75
C ASP A 228 -12.20 15.16 2.12
N ILE A 229 -11.60 15.78 3.13
CA ILE A 229 -11.55 15.29 4.50
C ILE A 229 -12.02 16.43 5.42
N ILE A 230 -13.03 16.16 6.24
CA ILE A 230 -13.57 17.10 7.22
C ILE A 230 -14.19 16.31 8.39
N PRO A 231 -13.96 16.70 9.65
CA PRO A 231 -14.57 16.04 10.80
C PRO A 231 -16.04 16.44 10.94
N ASP A 232 -16.80 15.61 11.66
CA ASP A 232 -18.09 16.04 12.20
C ASP A 232 -17.88 17.06 13.33
N PHE A 233 -18.87 17.92 13.55
CA PHE A 233 -18.87 18.91 14.63
C PHE A 233 -19.86 18.50 15.72
N VAL A 234 -19.38 18.21 16.93
CA VAL A 234 -20.20 17.83 18.09
C VAL A 234 -20.49 19.06 18.94
N ASP A 235 -21.76 19.44 19.06
CA ASP A 235 -22.21 20.70 19.66
C ASP A 235 -21.39 21.91 19.16
N GLY A 236 -21.13 21.96 17.84
CA GLY A 236 -20.36 23.01 17.19
C GLY A 236 -18.84 22.97 17.43
N ASN A 237 -18.29 21.92 18.07
CA ASN A 237 -16.84 21.71 18.21
C ASN A 237 -16.37 20.63 17.22
N ALA A 238 -15.35 20.91 16.42
CA ALA A 238 -14.79 19.96 15.47
C ALA A 238 -14.23 18.71 16.18
N PHE A 239 -14.64 17.52 15.75
CA PHE A 239 -14.20 16.23 16.32
C PHE A 239 -12.89 15.75 15.68
N GLY A 240 -11.93 16.66 15.54
CA GLY A 240 -10.68 16.46 14.81
C GLY A 240 -10.04 17.78 14.40
N GLU A 241 -8.73 17.78 14.15
CA GLU A 241 -7.98 18.98 13.72
C GLU A 241 -7.59 18.96 12.23
N ALA A 242 -7.78 17.84 11.53
CA ALA A 242 -7.35 17.70 10.15
C ALA A 242 -8.49 17.95 9.15
N VAL A 243 -8.24 18.81 8.19
CA VAL A 243 -9.06 19.04 7.00
C VAL A 243 -8.19 18.74 5.77
N GLY A 244 -8.78 18.18 4.73
CA GLY A 244 -8.12 17.86 3.47
C GLY A 244 -8.97 18.34 2.30
N VAL A 245 -8.34 18.95 1.30
CA VAL A 245 -9.01 19.41 0.08
C VAL A 245 -8.40 18.70 -1.13
N GLY A 246 -9.21 17.88 -1.80
CA GLY A 246 -8.78 17.13 -2.98
C GLY A 246 -8.62 18.00 -4.22
N VAL A 247 -7.49 17.88 -4.90
CA VAL A 247 -7.19 18.62 -6.14
C VAL A 247 -6.42 17.75 -7.14
N ARG A 248 -6.53 18.09 -8.44
CA ARG A 248 -5.70 17.53 -9.51
C ARG A 248 -5.24 18.63 -10.47
N SER A 249 -3.97 18.66 -10.84
CA SER A 249 -3.50 19.52 -11.94
C SER A 249 -3.94 18.95 -13.28
N ILE A 250 -4.52 19.77 -14.16
CA ILE A 250 -4.64 19.44 -15.59
C ILE A 250 -3.29 19.69 -16.26
N GLY A 251 -2.70 20.85 -16.00
CA GLY A 251 -1.47 21.31 -16.65
C GLY A 251 -0.78 22.39 -15.84
N GLY A 252 0.53 22.52 -16.06
CA GLY A 252 1.41 23.29 -15.18
C GLY A 252 1.74 22.54 -13.88
N TRP A 253 2.85 22.92 -13.27
CA TRP A 253 3.12 22.61 -11.87
C TRP A 253 2.49 23.70 -11.01
N TRP A 254 2.00 23.36 -9.82
CA TRP A 254 1.35 24.33 -8.93
C TRP A 254 1.95 24.27 -7.53
N SER A 255 2.18 25.44 -6.96
CA SER A 255 2.58 25.63 -5.56
C SER A 255 1.41 26.21 -4.78
N VAL A 256 1.09 25.64 -3.61
CA VAL A 256 0.09 26.20 -2.69
C VAL A 256 0.78 27.24 -1.80
N GLU A 257 0.27 28.49 -1.80
CA GLU A 257 0.92 29.63 -1.15
C GLU A 257 0.11 30.27 -0.01
N SER A 258 -1.22 30.13 0.01
CA SER A 258 -2.04 30.41 1.20
C SER A 258 -3.38 29.66 1.15
N ILE A 259 -3.99 29.55 2.33
CA ILE A 259 -5.30 28.95 2.55
C ILE A 259 -6.02 29.84 3.56
N GLU A 260 -7.11 30.45 3.13
CA GLU A 260 -7.83 31.49 3.88
C GLU A 260 -9.34 31.17 3.87
N THR A 261 -10.10 31.64 4.85
CA THR A 261 -11.57 31.49 4.85
C THR A 261 -12.22 32.66 4.11
N ASP A 262 -13.28 32.39 3.34
CA ASP A 262 -14.02 33.40 2.54
C ASP A 262 -14.53 34.60 3.34
N LYS A 263 -14.68 34.41 4.66
CA LYS A 263 -15.08 35.38 5.66
C LYS A 263 -14.48 34.99 7.00
N SER A 264 -14.19 35.96 7.85
CA SER A 264 -13.76 35.68 9.23
C SER A 264 -14.79 34.80 9.96
N LEU A 265 -14.34 33.67 10.52
CA LEU A 265 -15.15 32.77 11.34
C LEU A 265 -14.71 32.93 12.81
N PRO A 266 -15.49 33.58 13.68
CA PRO A 266 -15.09 33.87 15.05
C PRO A 266 -14.71 32.59 15.82
N GLY A 267 -13.45 32.48 16.21
CA GLY A 267 -12.92 31.34 16.95
C GLY A 267 -12.76 30.03 16.14
N LEU A 268 -12.77 30.09 14.81
CA LEU A 268 -12.41 28.98 13.93
C LEU A 268 -11.40 29.47 12.87
N GLN A 269 -10.17 28.98 12.94
CA GLN A 269 -9.08 29.33 12.05
C GLN A 269 -8.64 28.11 11.23
N VAL A 270 -8.08 28.38 10.04
CA VAL A 270 -7.47 27.37 9.18
C VAL A 270 -6.04 27.78 8.88
N THR A 271 -5.12 26.83 8.89
CA THR A 271 -3.72 27.03 8.50
C THR A 271 -3.28 25.92 7.55
N MET A 272 -2.39 26.23 6.61
CA MET A 272 -1.75 25.23 5.76
C MET A 272 -0.76 24.43 6.62
N ALA A 273 -0.91 23.10 6.68
CA ALA A 273 -0.04 22.27 7.51
C ALA A 273 1.40 22.20 6.94
N ASP A 274 1.50 21.97 5.63
CA ASP A 274 2.75 21.93 4.88
C ASP A 274 2.56 22.55 3.48
N LYS A 275 3.61 23.16 2.94
CA LYS A 275 3.61 23.73 1.59
C LYS A 275 3.62 22.64 0.52
N GLN A 276 2.60 22.62 -0.34
CA GLN A 276 2.43 21.57 -1.36
C GLN A 276 2.86 22.01 -2.75
N ILE A 277 3.55 21.11 -3.47
CA ILE A 277 3.78 21.18 -4.92
C ILE A 277 2.97 20.06 -5.59
N ILE A 278 2.29 20.38 -6.68
CA ILE A 278 1.44 19.45 -7.45
C ILE A 278 1.95 19.42 -8.89
N ALA A 279 2.33 18.24 -9.37
CA ALA A 279 2.80 18.05 -10.75
C ALA A 279 1.63 18.01 -11.76
N PRO A 280 1.87 18.25 -13.07
CA PRO A 280 0.85 18.04 -14.12
C PRO A 280 0.23 16.64 -14.03
N SER A 281 -1.07 16.50 -14.30
CA SER A 281 -1.87 15.27 -14.09
C SER A 281 -2.00 14.77 -12.65
N GLN A 282 -1.19 15.21 -11.69
CA GLN A 282 -1.13 14.64 -10.35
C GLN A 282 -2.35 15.02 -9.49
N THR A 283 -2.99 14.03 -8.86
CA THR A 283 -3.97 14.21 -7.77
C THR A 283 -3.23 14.29 -6.43
N ARG A 284 -3.61 15.23 -5.55
CA ARG A 284 -3.13 15.34 -4.17
C ARG A 284 -4.24 15.84 -3.22
N ILE A 285 -4.05 15.63 -1.93
CA ILE A 285 -4.88 16.23 -0.87
C ILE A 285 -4.08 17.37 -0.26
N ILE A 286 -4.62 18.59 -0.29
CA ILE A 286 -4.01 19.76 0.37
C ILE A 286 -4.29 19.64 1.89
N PRO A 287 -3.26 19.59 2.76
CA PRO A 287 -3.44 19.40 4.19
C PRO A 287 -3.68 20.73 4.91
N ILE A 288 -4.80 20.82 5.62
CA ILE A 288 -5.30 22.04 6.29
C ILE A 288 -5.53 21.72 7.76
N LYS A 289 -4.82 22.39 8.65
CA LYS A 289 -5.06 22.29 10.09
C LYS A 289 -6.20 23.23 10.49
N LEU A 290 -7.08 22.74 11.34
CA LEU A 290 -8.26 23.43 11.87
C LEU A 290 -8.02 23.77 13.36
N GLU A 291 -7.91 25.06 13.67
CA GLU A 291 -7.67 25.53 15.04
C GLU A 291 -8.90 26.26 15.58
N GLN A 292 -9.49 25.76 16.66
CA GLN A 292 -10.80 26.21 17.14
C GLN A 292 -10.82 26.60 18.62
N THR A 293 -11.13 27.86 18.89
CA THR A 293 -11.26 28.46 20.23
C THR A 293 -12.70 28.78 20.62
N ALA A 294 -13.67 28.76 19.70
CA ALA A 294 -15.10 28.91 19.99
C ALA A 294 -15.99 27.97 19.16
N GLN A 295 -17.19 27.68 19.64
CA GLN A 295 -18.17 26.85 18.94
C GLN A 295 -18.60 27.48 17.61
N TYR A 296 -18.71 26.65 16.58
CA TYR A 296 -19.12 27.04 15.24
C TYR A 296 -20.30 26.17 14.78
N PHE A 297 -21.46 26.79 14.53
CA PHE A 297 -22.70 26.12 14.12
C PHE A 297 -23.05 26.36 12.64
N GLY A 298 -22.06 26.71 11.81
CA GLY A 298 -22.25 26.85 10.37
C GLY A 298 -22.15 25.50 9.66
N ASN A 299 -23.04 25.23 8.70
CA ASN A 299 -23.07 23.98 7.94
C ASN A 299 -22.02 23.92 6.81
N LEU A 300 -21.26 25.00 6.59
CA LEU A 300 -20.34 25.14 5.46
C LEU A 300 -19.00 25.75 5.92
N LEU A 301 -17.88 25.11 5.57
CA LEU A 301 -16.55 25.70 5.63
C LEU A 301 -16.16 26.16 4.22
N ALA A 302 -16.13 27.47 4.00
CA ALA A 302 -15.75 28.09 2.73
C ALA A 302 -14.30 28.59 2.79
N LEU A 303 -13.50 28.17 1.81
CA LEU A 303 -12.06 28.31 1.76
C LEU A 303 -11.63 28.88 0.40
N ASN A 304 -10.72 29.85 0.41
CA ASN A 304 -9.97 30.29 -0.77
C ASN A 304 -8.52 29.79 -0.65
N ILE A 305 -8.12 28.94 -1.59
CA ILE A 305 -6.75 28.41 -1.68
C ILE A 305 -6.03 29.19 -2.78
N ARG A 306 -4.95 29.91 -2.44
CA ARG A 306 -4.12 30.61 -3.41
C ARG A 306 -3.03 29.67 -3.93
N LEU A 307 -3.07 29.38 -5.21
CA LEU A 307 -2.03 28.64 -5.92
C LEU A 307 -1.29 29.54 -6.91
N VAL A 308 0.00 29.28 -7.08
CA VAL A 308 0.86 29.93 -8.07
C VAL A 308 1.45 28.88 -8.99
N GLU A 309 1.42 29.13 -10.29
CA GLU A 309 2.06 28.29 -11.29
C GLU A 309 3.58 28.27 -11.04
N TYR A 310 4.09 27.08 -10.75
CA TYR A 310 5.48 26.83 -10.42
C TYR A 310 6.26 26.45 -11.68
N SER A 311 7.47 26.97 -11.81
CA SER A 311 8.42 26.56 -12.86
C SER A 311 9.65 25.95 -12.20
N PRO A 312 9.81 24.62 -12.24
CA PRO A 312 10.96 23.95 -11.62
C PRO A 312 12.31 24.32 -12.27
N ILE A 313 12.30 25.02 -13.41
CA ILE A 313 13.49 25.54 -14.10
C ILE A 313 13.95 26.86 -13.48
N SER A 314 13.02 27.79 -13.23
CA SER A 314 13.36 29.20 -12.95
C SER A 314 13.45 29.54 -11.46
N ASP A 315 12.86 28.75 -10.57
CA ASP A 315 12.78 29.14 -9.15
C ASP A 315 14.10 28.97 -8.36
N LEU A 316 15.12 28.37 -8.99
CA LEU A 316 16.53 28.53 -8.56
C LEU A 316 16.99 30.00 -8.57
N ALA A 317 16.29 30.89 -9.29
CA ALA A 317 16.50 32.33 -9.30
C ALA A 317 15.50 33.14 -8.43
N ARG A 318 14.67 32.47 -7.61
CA ARG A 318 13.77 33.07 -6.60
C ARG A 318 12.74 34.12 -7.06
N ASN A 319 12.37 34.14 -8.34
CA ASN A 319 11.39 35.08 -8.90
C ASN A 319 10.16 34.33 -9.42
N ASN A 320 9.20 34.03 -8.53
CA ASN A 320 7.90 33.47 -8.93
C ASN A 320 7.02 34.54 -9.58
N THR A 321 7.03 34.57 -10.91
CA THR A 321 6.16 35.40 -11.77
C THR A 321 5.06 34.59 -12.48
N GLY A 322 4.87 33.33 -12.09
CA GLY A 322 3.87 32.43 -12.67
C GLY A 322 2.42 32.85 -12.41
N ARG A 323 1.50 32.31 -13.20
CA ARG A 323 0.06 32.61 -13.08
C ARG A 323 -0.46 32.26 -11.68
N THR A 324 -1.07 33.23 -11.00
CA THR A 324 -1.80 32.98 -9.75
C THR A 324 -3.25 32.58 -10.05
N ILE A 325 -3.78 31.59 -9.32
CA ILE A 325 -5.18 31.19 -9.33
C ILE A 325 -5.66 31.07 -7.87
N THR A 326 -6.83 31.62 -7.57
CA THR A 326 -7.55 31.33 -6.32
C THR A 326 -8.59 30.24 -6.59
N LEU A 327 -8.48 29.12 -5.88
CA LEU A 327 -9.43 28.03 -5.92
C LEU A 327 -10.38 28.16 -4.72
N SER A 328 -11.60 28.64 -4.98
CA SER A 328 -12.66 28.70 -3.96
C SER A 328 -13.30 27.32 -3.76
N VAL A 329 -13.48 26.93 -2.51
CA VAL A 329 -13.89 25.59 -2.09
C VAL A 329 -14.92 25.70 -0.97
N VAL A 330 -16.01 24.95 -1.07
CA VAL A 330 -17.01 24.82 0.00
C VAL A 330 -17.08 23.36 0.43
N LEU A 331 -16.82 23.13 1.73
CA LEU A 331 -16.93 21.82 2.37
C LEU A 331 -18.17 21.81 3.26
N ASN A 332 -18.96 20.72 3.20
CA ASN A 332 -20.14 20.55 4.03
C ASN A 332 -19.75 20.01 5.41
N ILE A 333 -20.20 20.68 6.49
CA ILE A 333 -20.04 20.23 7.87
C ILE A 333 -21.30 19.48 8.29
N ARG A 334 -21.14 18.24 8.77
CA ARG A 334 -22.16 17.52 9.54
C ARG A 334 -22.07 17.94 11.00
N HIS A 335 -23.17 18.43 11.55
CA HIS A 335 -23.32 18.67 12.99
C HIS A 335 -23.98 17.47 13.66
N ALA A 336 -23.46 17.08 14.81
CA ALA A 336 -24.01 16.06 15.69
C ALA A 336 -24.20 16.65 17.10
N GLN A 337 -25.13 16.09 17.87
CA GLN A 337 -25.31 16.44 19.29
C GLN A 337 -24.30 15.69 20.17
N LEU A 338 -23.96 16.25 21.33
CA LEU A 338 -23.24 15.52 22.37
C LEU A 338 -24.01 14.25 22.76
N TRP A 339 -23.31 13.11 22.76
CA TRP A 339 -23.90 11.81 22.99
C TRP A 339 -24.39 11.62 24.44
N SER A 340 -25.49 10.87 24.55
CA SER A 340 -26.16 10.53 25.80
C SER A 340 -26.55 9.05 25.82
N THR A 341 -27.31 8.61 26.82
CA THR A 341 -27.85 7.24 26.88
C THR A 341 -28.87 6.96 25.77
N SER A 342 -29.68 7.96 25.38
CA SER A 342 -30.80 7.81 24.43
C SER A 342 -30.57 8.43 23.05
N SER A 343 -29.71 9.44 22.94
CA SER A 343 -29.32 10.08 21.66
C SER A 343 -27.82 9.90 21.42
N TRP A 344 -27.44 9.37 20.25
CA TRP A 344 -26.05 9.18 19.83
C TRP A 344 -25.99 8.92 18.33
N GLU A 345 -24.85 9.23 17.72
CA GLU A 345 -24.54 8.90 16.33
C GLU A 345 -23.13 8.30 16.22
N VAL A 346 -22.79 7.74 15.06
CA VAL A 346 -21.41 7.42 14.71
C VAL A 346 -20.76 8.69 14.15
N LEU A 347 -19.63 9.09 14.75
CA LEU A 347 -18.92 10.33 14.44
C LEU A 347 -17.75 10.06 13.50
N ARG A 348 -17.55 10.93 12.51
CA ARG A 348 -16.34 10.99 11.70
C ARG A 348 -15.30 11.87 12.41
N ALA A 349 -14.24 11.24 12.88
CA ALA A 349 -13.08 11.91 13.44
C ALA A 349 -12.01 12.14 12.36
N THR A 350 -11.20 13.20 12.50
CA THR A 350 -10.05 13.45 11.62
C THR A 350 -8.78 13.76 12.39
N PHE A 351 -7.64 13.34 11.85
CA PHE A 351 -6.32 13.62 12.41
C PHE A 351 -5.24 13.60 11.31
N PHE A 352 -4.05 14.12 11.64
CA PHE A 352 -2.88 13.97 10.78
C PHE A 352 -2.14 12.68 11.14
N PHE A 353 -2.24 11.68 10.27
CA PHE A 353 -1.32 10.54 10.30
C PHE A 353 0.04 10.98 9.76
N ALA A 354 1.12 10.36 10.26
CA ALA A 354 2.49 10.67 9.85
C ALA A 354 2.83 12.20 9.89
N SER A 355 2.30 12.92 10.88
CA SER A 355 2.38 14.39 11.07
C SER A 355 1.72 15.27 10.00
N THR A 356 1.62 14.82 8.75
CA THR A 356 1.30 15.68 7.60
C THR A 356 0.09 15.24 6.79
N HIS A 357 -0.33 13.97 6.91
CA HIS A 357 -1.32 13.35 6.04
C HIS A 357 -2.72 13.36 6.71
N PRO A 358 -3.66 14.22 6.27
CA PRO A 358 -5.00 14.23 6.81
C PRO A 358 -5.68 12.88 6.48
N THR A 359 -6.26 12.25 7.50
CA THR A 359 -7.02 11.01 7.38
C THR A 359 -8.19 11.03 8.38
N TYR A 360 -9.05 10.02 8.32
CA TYR A 360 -10.24 9.91 9.17
C TYR A 360 -10.39 8.51 9.77
N PHE A 361 -11.24 8.42 10.78
CA PHE A 361 -11.77 7.16 11.31
C PHE A 361 -13.18 7.39 11.83
N LEU A 362 -13.95 6.32 12.03
CA LEU A 362 -15.27 6.42 12.66
C LEU A 362 -15.19 6.06 14.14
N ALA A 363 -15.84 6.85 14.99
CA ALA A 363 -15.91 6.66 16.43
C ALA A 363 -17.37 6.47 16.87
N LYS A 364 -17.65 5.39 17.60
CA LYS A 364 -18.94 5.18 18.27
C LYS A 364 -18.80 5.43 19.77
N PRO A 365 -19.58 6.36 20.36
CA PRO A 365 -19.47 6.71 21.77
C PRO A 365 -20.01 5.62 22.71
N PRO A 366 -19.44 5.46 23.92
CA PRO A 366 -20.00 4.60 24.97
C PRO A 366 -21.35 5.13 25.46
N ILE A 367 -22.15 4.27 26.12
CA ILE A 367 -23.45 4.64 26.70
C ILE A 367 -23.28 5.56 27.94
N HIS A 368 -22.21 5.37 28.71
CA HIS A 368 -21.94 6.11 29.95
C HIS A 368 -20.52 6.72 29.97
N PRO A 369 -20.33 7.87 30.65
CA PRO A 369 -19.00 8.37 30.99
C PRO A 369 -18.34 7.49 32.07
N ILE A 370 -17.06 7.75 32.34
CA ILE A 370 -16.29 7.07 33.38
C ILE A 370 -16.81 7.49 34.76
N SER A 371 -17.04 6.48 35.62
CA SER A 371 -17.18 6.64 37.07
C SER A 371 -15.82 6.39 37.74
N ASP A 372 -15.49 7.11 38.81
CA ASP A 372 -14.21 6.99 39.53
C ASP A 372 -13.72 5.55 39.70
N GLY A 373 -12.43 5.33 39.40
CA GLY A 373 -11.75 4.05 39.55
C GLY A 373 -11.86 3.07 38.36
N LYS A 374 -12.58 3.39 37.28
CA LYS A 374 -12.64 2.55 36.06
C LYS A 374 -11.72 3.08 34.95
N ILE A 375 -10.93 2.19 34.35
CA ILE A 375 -10.18 2.47 33.12
C ILE A 375 -11.06 2.11 31.91
N GLN A 376 -11.21 3.04 30.98
CA GLN A 376 -11.85 2.79 29.70
C GLN A 376 -10.86 2.15 28.72
N ILE A 377 -11.18 0.94 28.28
CA ILE A 377 -10.43 0.19 27.25
C ILE A 377 -11.22 0.31 25.94
N PRO A 378 -10.73 1.06 24.93
CA PRO A 378 -11.39 1.17 23.64
C PRO A 378 -11.36 -0.16 22.86
N ILE A 379 -12.35 -0.35 21.98
CA ILE A 379 -12.34 -1.42 20.97
C ILE A 379 -11.80 -0.82 19.65
N LEU A 380 -10.79 -1.45 19.06
CA LEU A 380 -10.29 -1.13 17.72
C LEU A 380 -10.83 -2.17 16.73
N ALA A 381 -11.66 -1.72 15.80
CA ALA A 381 -12.45 -2.54 14.89
C ALA A 381 -11.94 -2.45 13.44
N LEU A 382 -11.46 -3.56 12.90
CA LEU A 382 -10.87 -3.68 11.56
C LEU A 382 -11.87 -4.31 10.59
N HIS A 383 -12.18 -3.64 9.48
CA HIS A 383 -13.18 -4.13 8.52
C HIS A 383 -12.64 -5.20 7.56
N GLY A 384 -13.59 -5.95 6.97
CA GLY A 384 -13.32 -6.85 5.85
C GLY A 384 -12.85 -6.12 4.59
N ALA A 385 -12.43 -6.87 3.58
CA ALA A 385 -11.99 -6.32 2.30
C ALA A 385 -13.18 -5.73 1.51
N GLY A 386 -12.95 -4.62 0.80
CA GLY A 386 -13.95 -3.94 -0.03
C GLY A 386 -14.96 -3.09 0.74
N VAL A 387 -14.82 -2.91 2.06
CA VAL A 387 -15.81 -2.22 2.90
C VAL A 387 -15.49 -0.72 3.02
N ASP A 388 -16.18 0.15 2.27
CA ASP A 388 -16.19 1.60 2.57
C ASP A 388 -17.05 1.87 3.81
N ILE A 389 -16.39 1.90 4.98
CA ILE A 389 -17.01 2.19 6.28
C ILE A 389 -17.63 3.60 6.37
N LEU A 390 -17.28 4.52 5.48
CA LEU A 390 -17.67 5.94 5.51
C LEU A 390 -18.97 6.19 4.74
N SER A 391 -19.19 5.40 3.70
CA SER A 391 -20.37 5.44 2.83
C SER A 391 -21.40 4.36 3.22
N SER A 392 -20.95 3.22 3.74
CA SER A 392 -21.81 2.13 4.21
C SER A 392 -21.90 2.10 5.74
N PRO A 393 -23.10 2.20 6.34
CA PRO A 393 -23.26 2.07 7.79
C PRO A 393 -23.10 0.63 8.30
N PHE A 394 -22.98 -0.36 7.41
CA PHE A 394 -22.97 -1.81 7.73
C PHE A 394 -21.98 -2.17 8.85
N TRP A 395 -20.69 -1.88 8.66
CA TRP A 395 -19.66 -2.22 9.66
C TRP A 395 -19.89 -1.52 10.99
N ALA A 396 -20.35 -0.27 10.94
CA ALA A 396 -20.67 0.48 12.14
C ALA A 396 -21.95 -0.01 12.83
N GLN A 397 -22.91 -0.61 12.12
CA GLN A 397 -24.12 -1.19 12.70
C GLN A 397 -23.86 -2.58 13.31
N ALA A 398 -23.00 -3.39 12.67
CA ALA A 398 -22.66 -4.75 13.11
C ALA A 398 -22.07 -4.82 14.54
N ILE A 399 -21.43 -3.77 15.04
CA ILE A 399 -20.76 -3.77 16.35
C ILE A 399 -21.65 -3.06 17.41
N PRO A 400 -22.24 -3.75 18.40
CA PRO A 400 -23.15 -3.14 19.38
C PRO A 400 -22.50 -2.02 20.22
N ARG A 401 -23.27 -0.96 20.53
CA ARG A 401 -22.78 0.18 21.35
C ARG A 401 -22.44 -0.29 22.77
N GLN A 402 -21.20 -0.06 23.20
CA GLN A 402 -20.69 -0.56 24.48
C GLN A 402 -21.08 0.34 25.66
N LYS A 403 -21.19 -0.25 26.85
CA LYS A 403 -21.55 0.49 28.08
C LYS A 403 -20.52 1.56 28.45
N TYR A 404 -19.24 1.23 28.36
CA TYR A 404 -18.12 2.06 28.83
C TYR A 404 -16.96 2.20 27.84
N SER A 405 -16.99 1.56 26.67
CA SER A 405 -15.91 1.61 25.68
C SER A 405 -16.29 2.40 24.43
N TRP A 406 -15.35 3.19 23.90
CA TRP A 406 -15.43 3.62 22.50
C TRP A 406 -15.23 2.43 21.57
N ILE A 407 -15.88 2.45 20.42
CA ILE A 407 -15.49 1.61 19.27
C ILE A 407 -14.87 2.53 18.23
N ILE A 408 -13.65 2.21 17.82
CA ILE A 408 -12.82 2.95 16.89
C ILE A 408 -12.72 2.10 15.62
N MET A 409 -13.35 2.53 14.54
CA MET A 409 -13.30 1.86 13.24
C MET A 409 -12.30 2.61 12.37
N ALA A 410 -11.07 2.08 12.30
CA ALA A 410 -10.05 2.57 11.40
C ALA A 410 -10.42 2.21 9.94
N ILE A 411 -9.91 2.99 8.97
CA ILE A 411 -9.98 2.62 7.55
C ILE A 411 -8.75 1.83 7.09
N GLY A 412 -7.60 1.95 7.76
CA GLY A 412 -6.40 1.21 7.36
C GLY A 412 -5.95 1.56 5.94
N ARG A 413 -5.97 2.87 5.63
CA ARG A 413 -5.71 3.50 4.32
C ARG A 413 -6.88 3.48 3.33
N THR A 414 -7.41 2.31 2.98
CA THR A 414 -8.44 2.12 1.93
C THR A 414 -9.36 0.94 2.26
N GLU A 415 -10.43 0.75 1.50
CA GLU A 415 -11.38 -0.37 1.64
C GLU A 415 -10.73 -1.77 1.67
N TRP A 416 -9.50 -1.90 1.16
CA TRP A 416 -8.69 -3.12 1.21
C TRP A 416 -7.40 -2.97 2.04
N GLY A 417 -6.80 -1.77 2.06
CA GLY A 417 -5.53 -1.46 2.72
C GLY A 417 -4.36 -2.29 2.19
N LEU A 418 -3.30 -2.42 3.00
CA LEU A 418 -2.31 -3.49 2.84
C LEU A 418 -2.67 -4.68 3.74
N ASP A 419 -3.90 -5.21 3.64
CA ASP A 419 -4.40 -6.33 4.47
C ASP A 419 -4.21 -6.10 5.99
N TRP A 420 -4.27 -4.84 6.43
CA TRP A 420 -3.94 -4.38 7.80
C TRP A 420 -2.46 -4.53 8.23
N HIS A 421 -1.53 -4.69 7.29
CA HIS A 421 -0.09 -4.76 7.55
C HIS A 421 0.57 -3.38 7.48
N GLY A 422 1.78 -3.25 8.02
CA GLY A 422 2.67 -2.08 7.85
C GLY A 422 2.01 -0.70 8.08
N PRO A 423 1.81 0.14 7.04
CA PRO A 423 1.19 1.45 7.20
C PRO A 423 -0.31 1.37 7.57
N SER A 424 -1.03 0.33 7.15
CA SER A 424 -2.43 0.10 7.56
C SER A 424 -2.52 -0.29 9.04
N ALA A 425 -1.60 -1.12 9.54
CA ALA A 425 -1.45 -1.40 10.98
C ALA A 425 -1.13 -0.12 11.77
N SER A 426 -0.19 0.67 11.25
CA SER A 426 0.32 1.88 11.91
C SER A 426 -0.75 2.97 12.01
N GLU A 427 -1.54 3.19 10.94
CA GLU A 427 -2.68 4.12 10.98
C GLU A 427 -3.76 3.62 11.95
N ALA A 428 -4.10 2.32 11.91
CA ALA A 428 -5.11 1.75 12.80
C ALA A 428 -4.74 1.96 14.29
N LEU A 429 -3.49 1.71 14.68
CA LEU A 429 -3.01 1.98 16.05
C LEU A 429 -2.93 3.48 16.37
N ALA A 430 -2.72 4.35 15.37
CA ALA A 430 -2.71 5.80 15.55
C ALA A 430 -4.12 6.39 15.80
N THR A 431 -5.19 5.77 15.27
CA THR A 431 -6.58 6.21 15.54
C THR A 431 -6.92 6.21 17.04
N VAL A 432 -6.32 5.28 17.81
CA VAL A 432 -6.48 5.18 19.28
C VAL A 432 -5.88 6.42 19.96
N THR A 433 -4.66 6.80 19.57
CA THR A 433 -3.96 7.99 20.04
C THR A 433 -4.73 9.25 19.66
N ALA A 434 -5.20 9.34 18.40
CA ALA A 434 -5.94 10.47 17.87
C ALA A 434 -7.26 10.70 18.63
N LEU A 435 -8.06 9.64 18.84
CA LEU A 435 -9.31 9.75 19.59
C LEU A 435 -9.07 10.20 21.04
N SER A 436 -8.04 9.68 21.70
CA SER A 436 -7.64 10.12 23.04
C SER A 436 -7.33 11.63 23.09
N ILE A 437 -6.56 12.14 22.12
CA ILE A 437 -6.24 13.57 22.00
C ILE A 437 -7.50 14.40 21.74
N ILE A 438 -8.35 13.99 20.80
CA ILE A 438 -9.62 14.66 20.49
C ILE A 438 -10.49 14.77 21.75
N LEU A 439 -10.73 13.66 22.45
CA LEU A 439 -11.55 13.64 23.66
C LEU A 439 -10.96 14.44 24.83
N SER A 440 -9.64 14.59 24.87
CA SER A 440 -8.95 15.42 25.87
C SER A 440 -9.01 16.93 25.57
N SER A 441 -9.43 17.34 24.36
CA SER A 441 -9.39 18.74 23.91
C SER A 441 -10.56 19.62 24.39
N ARG A 442 -11.66 19.04 24.87
CA ARG A 442 -12.88 19.77 25.29
C ARG A 442 -13.47 19.22 26.60
N ASN A 443 -13.80 20.10 27.54
CA ASN A 443 -14.38 19.73 28.85
C ASN A 443 -15.57 18.74 28.80
N PRO A 444 -16.55 18.83 27.87
CA PRO A 444 -17.65 17.87 27.79
C PRO A 444 -17.24 16.45 27.39
N TRP A 445 -16.05 16.28 26.80
CA TRP A 445 -15.56 14.99 26.27
C TRP A 445 -14.54 14.31 27.21
N ILE A 446 -13.91 15.06 28.13
CA ILE A 446 -12.90 14.54 29.07
C ILE A 446 -13.47 13.41 29.97
N SER A 447 -14.74 13.47 30.34
CA SER A 447 -15.42 12.40 31.11
C SER A 447 -15.61 11.08 30.33
N TYR A 448 -15.29 11.09 29.04
CA TYR A 448 -15.30 9.95 28.12
C TYR A 448 -13.92 9.67 27.51
N SER A 449 -12.82 10.22 28.06
CA SER A 449 -11.48 10.04 27.52
C SER A 449 -10.72 8.86 28.17
N PHE A 450 -9.68 8.40 27.47
CA PHE A 450 -8.79 7.32 27.91
C PHE A 450 -7.33 7.69 27.54
N PRO A 451 -6.30 7.13 28.19
CA PRO A 451 -4.90 7.43 27.87
C PRO A 451 -4.52 7.15 26.40
N PRO A 452 -3.67 7.97 25.74
CA PRO A 452 -3.31 7.76 24.33
C PRO A 452 -2.59 6.43 24.08
N SER A 453 -1.87 5.94 25.10
CA SER A 453 -1.14 4.67 25.10
C SER A 453 -1.99 3.46 25.51
N SER A 454 -3.30 3.59 25.68
CA SER A 454 -4.18 2.47 26.08
C SER A 454 -4.01 1.23 25.21
N GLU A 455 -4.14 0.08 25.86
CA GLU A 455 -4.43 -1.19 25.20
C GLU A 455 -5.84 -1.14 24.57
N VAL A 456 -6.06 -1.89 23.49
CA VAL A 456 -7.36 -2.06 22.83
C VAL A 456 -7.90 -3.48 23.03
N VAL A 457 -9.23 -3.63 22.99
CA VAL A 457 -9.83 -4.88 22.49
C VAL A 457 -9.80 -4.82 20.97
N LEU A 458 -9.14 -5.76 20.30
CA LEU A 458 -9.19 -5.89 18.86
C LEU A 458 -10.44 -6.66 18.44
N LEU A 459 -11.10 -6.21 17.38
CA LEU A 459 -12.22 -6.89 16.74
C LEU A 459 -12.03 -6.75 15.23
N GLY A 460 -12.34 -7.79 14.46
CA GLY A 460 -12.25 -7.68 13.01
C GLY A 460 -12.75 -8.92 12.30
N HIS A 461 -13.19 -8.72 11.06
CA HIS A 461 -13.82 -9.75 10.25
C HIS A 461 -13.11 -9.92 8.90
N SER A 462 -12.97 -11.16 8.42
CA SER A 462 -12.37 -11.48 7.11
C SER A 462 -10.94 -10.95 6.99
N ASN A 463 -10.66 -10.04 6.06
CA ASN A 463 -9.42 -9.25 5.99
C ASN A 463 -9.07 -8.59 7.34
N GLY A 464 -10.05 -7.98 8.01
CA GLY A 464 -9.91 -7.43 9.35
C GLY A 464 -9.70 -8.49 10.42
N GLY A 465 -10.20 -9.72 10.25
CA GLY A 465 -9.91 -10.86 11.12
C GLY A 465 -8.45 -11.30 11.01
N GLN A 466 -7.90 -11.33 9.79
CA GLN A 466 -6.47 -11.51 9.56
C GLN A 466 -5.64 -10.33 10.13
N GLY A 467 -6.16 -9.11 10.03
CA GLY A 467 -5.60 -7.91 10.66
C GLY A 467 -5.59 -7.97 12.19
N VAL A 468 -6.60 -8.57 12.83
CA VAL A 468 -6.60 -8.82 14.28
C VAL A 468 -5.49 -9.81 14.63
N TRP A 469 -5.38 -10.94 13.92
CA TRP A 469 -4.25 -11.86 14.10
C TRP A 469 -2.90 -11.16 13.88
N TYR A 470 -2.79 -10.26 12.89
CA TYR A 470 -1.58 -9.51 12.60
C TYR A 470 -1.19 -8.57 13.74
N LEU A 471 -2.10 -7.68 14.15
CA LEU A 471 -1.85 -6.71 15.22
C LEU A 471 -1.65 -7.38 16.58
N THR A 472 -2.41 -8.44 16.89
CA THR A 472 -2.30 -9.18 18.17
C THR A 472 -0.94 -9.87 18.29
N SER A 473 -0.45 -10.50 17.21
CA SER A 473 0.83 -11.20 17.21
C SER A 473 2.07 -10.28 17.10
N ARG A 474 1.95 -9.06 16.56
CA ARG A 474 3.09 -8.13 16.39
C ARG A 474 3.13 -7.00 17.41
N TYR A 475 1.98 -6.59 17.95
CA TYR A 475 1.85 -5.55 18.98
C TYR A 475 1.09 -6.03 20.25
N PRO A 476 1.40 -7.19 20.85
CA PRO A 476 0.65 -7.74 21.99
C PRO A 476 0.61 -6.83 23.23
N ASP A 477 1.59 -5.92 23.41
CA ASP A 477 1.57 -4.90 24.49
C ASP A 477 0.65 -3.69 24.17
N ARG A 478 0.00 -3.65 23.00
CA ARG A 478 -1.15 -2.76 22.69
C ARG A 478 -2.49 -3.48 22.77
N VAL A 479 -2.53 -4.79 23.02
CA VAL A 479 -3.75 -5.59 22.89
C VAL A 479 -4.14 -6.20 24.24
N ARG A 480 -5.30 -5.75 24.75
CA ARG A 480 -5.94 -6.29 25.95
C ARG A 480 -6.71 -7.56 25.65
N ALA A 481 -7.26 -7.70 24.45
CA ALA A 481 -8.14 -8.80 24.02
C ALA A 481 -8.32 -8.79 22.49
N ALA A 482 -8.80 -9.87 21.87
CA ALA A 482 -8.82 -10.01 20.41
C ALA A 482 -9.91 -10.97 19.90
N VAL A 483 -10.76 -10.47 19.00
CA VAL A 483 -11.85 -11.25 18.38
C VAL A 483 -11.65 -11.29 16.86
N PRO A 484 -10.80 -12.20 16.34
CA PRO A 484 -10.65 -12.45 14.92
C PRO A 484 -11.79 -13.35 14.39
N ALA A 485 -12.73 -12.75 13.65
CA ALA A 485 -13.78 -13.46 12.93
C ALA A 485 -13.35 -13.75 11.47
N ALA A 486 -13.56 -14.97 10.98
CA ALA A 486 -13.32 -15.40 9.60
C ALA A 486 -11.92 -15.02 9.02
N GLY A 487 -10.89 -14.93 9.87
CA GLY A 487 -9.55 -14.50 9.45
C GLY A 487 -8.75 -15.61 8.75
N TYR A 488 -8.20 -15.33 7.56
CA TYR A 488 -7.28 -16.22 6.88
C TYR A 488 -5.87 -16.20 7.50
N LEU A 489 -5.04 -17.21 7.24
CA LEU A 489 -3.69 -17.34 7.83
C LEU A 489 -2.71 -16.29 7.24
N SER A 490 -2.59 -16.28 5.92
CA SER A 490 -1.75 -15.38 5.12
C SER A 490 -2.22 -15.40 3.66
N ALA A 491 -1.75 -14.47 2.83
CA ALA A 491 -2.16 -14.42 1.42
C ALA A 491 -1.78 -15.71 0.64
N PRO A 492 -0.57 -16.29 0.77
CA PRO A 492 -0.22 -17.58 0.17
C PRO A 492 -1.03 -18.76 0.71
N ALA A 493 -1.38 -18.77 2.00
CA ALA A 493 -2.19 -19.83 2.58
C ALA A 493 -3.68 -19.75 2.17
N TYR A 494 -4.16 -18.55 1.86
CA TYR A 494 -5.54 -18.30 1.39
C TYR A 494 -5.70 -18.63 -0.11
N VAL A 495 -4.73 -18.23 -0.94
CA VAL A 495 -4.70 -18.53 -2.38
C VAL A 495 -3.32 -19.06 -2.77
N PRO A 496 -3.10 -20.40 -2.73
CA PRO A 496 -1.78 -21.02 -2.95
C PRO A 496 -1.06 -20.62 -4.23
N LEU A 497 0.25 -20.34 -4.10
CA LEU A 497 1.14 -19.94 -5.20
C LEU A 497 1.46 -21.08 -6.20
N ILE A 498 1.00 -22.31 -5.92
CA ILE A 498 1.41 -23.56 -6.57
C ILE A 498 1.17 -23.57 -8.10
N HIS A 499 0.17 -22.81 -8.57
CA HIS A 499 -0.21 -22.74 -9.98
C HIS A 499 0.35 -21.52 -10.73
N SER A 500 1.25 -20.75 -10.12
CA SER A 500 1.97 -19.65 -10.78
C SER A 500 2.59 -20.11 -12.12
N HIS A 501 2.39 -19.30 -13.16
CA HIS A 501 2.95 -19.52 -14.48
C HIS A 501 4.49 -19.54 -14.45
N GLY A 502 5.12 -18.57 -13.79
CA GLY A 502 6.57 -18.44 -13.68
C GLY A 502 7.23 -19.45 -12.74
N ALA A 503 6.53 -19.91 -11.69
CA ALA A 503 7.03 -20.94 -10.77
C ALA A 503 7.26 -22.30 -11.45
N ARG A 504 6.70 -22.53 -12.64
CA ARG A 504 6.96 -23.71 -13.48
C ARG A 504 8.34 -23.71 -14.15
N TYR A 505 9.01 -22.57 -14.20
CA TYR A 505 10.27 -22.38 -14.94
C TYR A 505 11.41 -21.82 -14.07
N ALA A 506 11.09 -21.16 -12.94
CA ALA A 506 12.07 -20.53 -12.07
C ALA A 506 12.89 -21.53 -11.22
N ASP A 507 14.12 -21.12 -10.86
CA ASP A 507 14.98 -21.82 -9.91
C ASP A 507 14.31 -21.86 -8.50
N PRO A 508 14.23 -23.03 -7.83
CA PRO A 508 13.70 -23.13 -6.46
C PRO A 508 14.39 -22.22 -5.44
N SER A 509 15.68 -21.90 -5.64
CA SER A 509 16.44 -21.00 -4.75
C SER A 509 16.11 -19.52 -5.00
N LEU A 510 15.95 -19.10 -6.26
CA LEU A 510 15.35 -17.80 -6.61
C LEU A 510 13.95 -17.67 -5.99
N ARG A 511 13.11 -18.69 -6.16
CA ARG A 511 11.75 -18.72 -5.62
C ARG A 511 11.75 -18.52 -4.10
N ALA A 512 12.62 -19.21 -3.36
CA ALA A 512 12.75 -19.03 -1.91
C ALA A 512 13.21 -17.61 -1.52
N VAL A 513 14.08 -16.98 -2.30
CA VAL A 513 14.49 -15.57 -2.08
C VAL A 513 13.33 -14.61 -2.32
N LEU A 514 12.54 -14.80 -3.38
CA LEU A 514 11.37 -13.96 -3.68
C LEU A 514 10.26 -14.13 -2.62
N GLU A 515 9.90 -15.37 -2.28
CA GLU A 515 8.88 -15.69 -1.26
C GLU A 515 9.25 -15.15 0.13
N SER A 516 10.55 -14.96 0.43
CA SER A 516 11.01 -14.42 1.71
C SER A 516 10.46 -13.00 2.02
N ALA A 517 10.09 -12.22 1.00
CA ALA A 517 9.45 -10.91 1.15
C ALA A 517 8.08 -10.96 1.85
N LEU A 518 7.43 -12.13 1.90
CA LEU A 518 6.13 -12.34 2.57
C LEU A 518 6.26 -12.72 4.05
N THR A 519 7.46 -13.09 4.52
CA THR A 519 7.73 -13.59 5.89
C THR A 519 7.21 -12.65 6.99
N ALA A 520 7.20 -11.34 6.74
CA ALA A 520 6.70 -10.35 7.69
C ALA A 520 5.17 -10.36 7.88
N ASP A 521 4.43 -10.93 6.93
CA ASP A 521 2.95 -10.95 6.90
C ASP A 521 2.37 -12.31 7.30
N GLU A 522 3.18 -13.37 7.29
CA GLU A 522 2.85 -14.75 7.69
C GLU A 522 2.50 -14.86 9.19
N ASN A 523 1.26 -14.55 9.58
CA ASN A 523 0.77 -14.64 10.96
C ASN A 523 1.15 -15.96 11.70
N PRO A 524 1.10 -17.17 11.08
CA PRO A 524 1.53 -18.41 11.71
C PRO A 524 2.92 -18.34 12.38
N LEU A 525 3.87 -17.63 11.79
CA LEU A 525 5.24 -17.50 12.33
C LEU A 525 5.31 -16.69 13.63
N PHE A 526 4.30 -15.86 13.89
CA PHE A 526 4.22 -14.96 15.03
C PHE A 526 3.23 -15.43 16.11
N LEU A 527 2.52 -16.55 15.92
CA LEU A 527 1.53 -17.03 16.91
C LEU A 527 2.13 -17.39 18.28
N GLY A 528 3.44 -17.69 18.33
CA GLY A 528 4.19 -17.78 19.58
C GLY A 528 4.03 -16.53 20.45
N ASN A 529 3.88 -15.33 19.87
CA ASN A 529 3.67 -14.06 20.56
C ASN A 529 2.35 -13.97 21.33
N ILE A 530 1.45 -14.94 21.13
CA ILE A 530 0.10 -14.97 21.69
C ILE A 530 -0.24 -16.37 22.27
N ALA A 531 0.63 -16.89 23.18
CA ALA A 531 0.51 -18.21 23.84
C ALA A 531 0.54 -18.33 25.41
N TYR A 532 0.93 -17.32 26.24
CA TYR A 532 0.89 -17.09 27.76
C TYR A 532 0.54 -15.70 28.62
N LYS A 533 -0.16 -14.47 28.58
CA LYS A 533 -0.91 -13.21 27.96
C LYS A 533 -2.37 -12.97 27.36
N VAL A 534 -2.52 -12.77 26.03
CA VAL A 534 -3.62 -12.00 25.34
C VAL A 534 -4.91 -12.79 25.03
N PRO A 535 -6.13 -12.34 25.44
CA PRO A 535 -7.47 -12.86 25.07
C PRO A 535 -7.71 -13.08 23.57
N ILE A 536 -8.18 -14.28 23.17
CA ILE A 536 -8.57 -14.64 21.80
C ILE A 536 -9.77 -15.62 21.74
N LEU A 537 -10.87 -15.23 21.11
CA LEU A 537 -11.82 -16.19 20.49
C LEU A 537 -11.73 -16.04 18.98
N ALA A 538 -11.29 -17.11 18.31
CA ALA A 538 -11.51 -17.24 16.89
C ALA A 538 -13.00 -17.52 16.63
N VAL A 539 -13.60 -16.75 15.73
CA VAL A 539 -15.01 -16.87 15.31
C VAL A 539 -15.03 -17.31 13.86
N HIS A 540 -15.83 -18.32 13.47
CA HIS A 540 -15.87 -18.79 12.08
C HIS A 540 -17.17 -19.52 11.70
N GLY A 541 -17.83 -19.11 10.61
CA GLY A 541 -19.12 -19.69 10.21
C GLY A 541 -18.94 -21.11 9.69
N GLY A 542 -19.74 -22.07 10.15
CA GLY A 542 -19.59 -23.48 9.77
C GLY A 542 -19.67 -23.71 8.25
N ASN A 543 -20.45 -22.87 7.55
CA ASN A 543 -20.65 -22.86 6.10
C ASN A 543 -19.98 -21.65 5.42
N ASP A 544 -18.87 -21.12 5.96
CA ASP A 544 -18.10 -20.05 5.32
C ASP A 544 -17.44 -20.55 4.02
N THR A 545 -17.95 -20.06 2.88
CA THR A 545 -17.43 -20.34 1.53
C THR A 545 -16.37 -19.34 1.07
N ASN A 546 -16.32 -18.14 1.68
CA ASN A 546 -15.43 -17.07 1.27
C ASN A 546 -14.09 -17.12 2.00
N VAL A 547 -14.06 -17.48 3.28
CA VAL A 547 -12.82 -17.87 3.98
C VAL A 547 -13.05 -19.25 4.59
N PRO A 548 -12.30 -20.30 4.22
CA PRO A 548 -12.57 -21.63 4.78
C PRO A 548 -12.29 -21.73 6.29
N THR A 549 -13.21 -22.36 7.02
CA THR A 549 -13.11 -22.70 8.47
C THR A 549 -11.81 -23.37 8.88
N TRP A 550 -11.09 -23.99 7.94
CA TRP A 550 -9.74 -24.51 8.14
C TRP A 550 -8.77 -23.46 8.71
N HIS A 551 -8.83 -22.19 8.27
CA HIS A 551 -7.90 -21.16 8.75
C HIS A 551 -8.01 -20.92 10.27
N SER A 552 -9.22 -20.70 10.80
CA SER A 552 -9.39 -20.54 12.26
C SER A 552 -9.11 -21.83 13.02
N ARG A 553 -9.41 -23.02 12.45
CA ARG A 553 -9.02 -24.30 13.06
C ARG A 553 -7.49 -24.44 13.16
N GLU A 554 -6.76 -24.00 12.14
CA GLU A 554 -5.29 -24.06 12.09
C GLU A 554 -4.62 -23.03 13.02
N TYR A 555 -5.09 -21.78 13.06
CA TYR A 555 -4.65 -20.80 14.07
C TYR A 555 -4.71 -21.38 15.50
N ILE A 556 -5.81 -22.05 15.82
CA ILE A 556 -6.08 -22.67 17.13
C ILE A 556 -5.20 -23.91 17.35
N SER A 557 -5.02 -24.72 16.31
CA SER A 557 -4.11 -25.89 16.30
C SER A 557 -2.66 -25.47 16.61
N LEU A 558 -2.17 -24.42 15.95
CA LEU A 558 -0.82 -23.89 16.13
C LEU A 558 -0.61 -23.29 17.52
N ILE A 559 -1.56 -22.51 18.04
CA ILE A 559 -1.47 -21.94 19.40
C ILE A 559 -1.47 -23.04 20.47
N ARG A 560 -2.33 -24.05 20.33
CA ARG A 560 -2.32 -25.24 21.22
C ARG A 560 -1.03 -26.04 21.11
N SER A 561 -0.43 -26.11 19.92
CA SER A 561 0.86 -26.79 19.70
C SER A 561 2.05 -26.11 20.39
N TYR A 562 1.94 -24.84 20.80
CA TYR A 562 2.91 -24.19 21.70
C TYR A 562 2.75 -24.59 23.18
N GLY A 563 1.69 -25.33 23.53
CA GLY A 563 1.48 -25.91 24.85
C GLY A 563 0.43 -25.22 25.73
N ASN A 564 -0.54 -24.49 25.17
CA ASN A 564 -1.57 -23.82 25.98
C ASN A 564 -3.00 -23.94 25.41
N GLU A 565 -3.97 -24.11 26.30
CA GLU A 565 -5.38 -24.41 25.96
C GLU A 565 -6.42 -23.51 26.63
N ARG A 566 -6.09 -22.84 27.75
CA ARG A 566 -7.05 -22.07 28.59
C ARG A 566 -7.40 -20.69 28.01
N THR A 567 -7.03 -20.48 26.76
CA THR A 567 -6.23 -19.31 26.36
C THR A 567 -6.38 -18.90 24.92
N VAL A 568 -7.03 -19.77 24.16
CA VAL A 568 -7.44 -19.55 22.79
C VAL A 568 -8.69 -20.39 22.63
N SER A 569 -9.81 -19.70 22.51
CA SER A 569 -11.11 -20.34 22.29
C SER A 569 -11.43 -20.33 20.79
N LEU A 570 -12.26 -21.27 20.36
CA LEU A 570 -12.77 -21.35 18.98
C LEU A 570 -14.28 -21.55 19.05
N HIS A 571 -15.03 -20.66 18.40
CA HIS A 571 -16.46 -20.79 18.22
C HIS A 571 -16.72 -20.89 16.72
N ILE A 572 -17.11 -22.10 16.32
CA ILE A 572 -17.75 -22.32 15.03
C ILE A 572 -19.24 -22.30 15.29
N ASP A 573 -19.98 -21.43 14.58
CA ASP A 573 -21.44 -21.45 14.59
C ASP A 573 -21.90 -22.25 13.37
N GLU A 574 -22.31 -23.48 13.64
CA GLU A 574 -22.54 -24.49 12.61
C GLU A 574 -23.77 -24.13 11.76
N GLY A 575 -23.57 -24.08 10.45
CA GLY A 575 -24.59 -23.64 9.49
C GLY A 575 -24.48 -22.17 9.05
N GLN A 576 -23.79 -21.30 9.80
CA GLN A 576 -23.68 -19.88 9.44
C GLN A 576 -22.76 -19.64 8.23
N PRO A 577 -23.06 -18.62 7.40
CA PRO A 577 -22.19 -18.15 6.33
C PRO A 577 -21.05 -17.27 6.88
N HIS A 578 -20.35 -16.57 5.98
CA HIS A 578 -19.20 -15.72 6.30
C HIS A 578 -19.43 -14.70 7.44
N TRP A 579 -20.62 -14.07 7.57
CA TRP A 579 -20.88 -12.95 8.49
C TRP A 579 -21.91 -13.24 9.62
N TYR A 580 -21.47 -13.22 10.89
CA TYR A 580 -22.25 -13.36 12.15
C TYR A 580 -21.34 -13.05 13.41
N ASP A 581 -21.76 -13.32 14.68
CA ASP A 581 -21.25 -12.68 15.94
C ASP A 581 -20.49 -13.55 17.03
N ASN A 582 -19.67 -12.88 17.91
CA ASN A 582 -19.19 -13.17 19.32
C ASN A 582 -17.69 -13.57 19.63
N GLY A 583 -17.14 -13.28 20.86
CA GLY A 583 -15.66 -13.20 21.18
C GLY A 583 -15.02 -13.67 22.57
N ASP A 584 -13.65 -13.59 22.67
CA ASP A 584 -12.57 -13.86 23.72
C ASP A 584 -12.34 -15.29 24.41
N VAL A 585 -11.14 -15.78 24.89
CA VAL A 585 -10.11 -15.39 25.94
C VAL A 585 -8.68 -16.13 25.77
N SER A 586 -7.66 -16.14 26.69
CA SER A 586 -6.28 -15.50 26.52
C SER A 586 -4.86 -16.13 26.77
N ASP A 587 -3.74 -15.76 26.04
CA ASP A 587 -2.25 -15.82 26.46
C ASP A 587 -1.05 -15.20 25.47
N PHE A 588 0.28 -14.85 25.79
CA PHE A 588 1.64 -14.53 25.03
C PHE A 588 2.97 -15.45 25.07
N VAL A 589 3.97 -15.39 24.14
CA VAL A 589 5.44 -15.75 24.37
C VAL A 589 6.43 -14.99 23.45
N LEU A 590 7.60 -14.47 23.88
CA LEU A 590 8.37 -13.51 23.02
C LEU A 590 9.23 -14.11 21.87
N THR A 591 8.77 -13.91 20.63
CA THR A 591 9.50 -14.09 19.36
C THR A 591 9.56 -12.78 18.56
N VAL A 592 10.71 -12.47 17.95
CA VAL A 592 10.96 -11.23 17.20
C VAL A 592 11.61 -11.54 15.85
N ALA A 593 10.96 -11.15 14.75
CA ALA A 593 11.53 -11.24 13.39
C ALA A 593 12.31 -9.98 12.98
N ASP A 594 11.86 -8.83 13.47
CA ASP A 594 12.45 -7.51 13.25
C ASP A 594 12.31 -6.68 14.55
N PRO A 595 13.42 -6.37 15.25
CA PRO A 595 13.41 -5.55 16.47
C PRO A 595 12.83 -4.14 16.31
N SER A 596 12.88 -3.55 15.10
CA SER A 596 12.33 -2.20 14.86
C SER A 596 10.80 -2.18 14.84
N ARG A 597 10.18 -3.32 14.51
CA ARG A 597 8.73 -3.51 14.39
C ARG A 597 8.12 -4.37 15.50
N SER A 598 8.91 -4.82 16.46
CA SER A 598 8.46 -5.67 17.57
C SER A 598 8.56 -4.93 18.90
N GLY A 599 7.45 -4.82 19.62
CA GLY A 599 7.40 -4.12 20.91
C GLY A 599 8.10 -4.85 22.06
N SER A 600 7.99 -4.28 23.26
CA SER A 600 8.21 -5.06 24.48
C SER A 600 7.14 -6.13 24.64
N LEU A 601 7.40 -7.06 25.55
CA LEU A 601 6.44 -8.03 26.01
C LEU A 601 6.71 -8.38 27.47
N HIS A 602 5.76 -8.06 28.36
CA HIS A 602 6.00 -8.04 29.81
C HIS A 602 7.23 -7.19 30.22
N GLY A 603 7.49 -6.11 29.48
CA GLY A 603 8.63 -5.21 29.73
C GLY A 603 9.99 -5.72 29.24
N TRP A 604 10.06 -6.89 28.59
CA TRP A 604 11.24 -7.40 27.90
C TRP A 604 11.18 -7.09 26.40
N SER A 605 12.29 -6.64 25.80
CA SER A 605 12.42 -6.48 24.35
C SER A 605 13.66 -7.19 23.82
N ILE A 606 13.57 -7.78 22.64
CA ILE A 606 14.76 -8.09 21.83
C ILE A 606 15.09 -6.82 21.04
N THR A 607 16.25 -6.22 21.28
CA THR A 607 16.68 -4.97 20.63
C THR A 607 17.51 -5.21 19.38
N LYS A 608 18.21 -6.35 19.28
CA LYS A 608 19.03 -6.75 18.10
C LYS A 608 19.03 -8.27 17.91
N LEU A 609 19.01 -8.72 16.67
CA LEU A 609 19.16 -10.13 16.27
C LEU A 609 20.59 -10.42 15.80
N CYS A 610 21.05 -11.67 15.91
CA CYS A 610 22.36 -12.08 15.35
C CYS A 610 22.32 -12.17 13.81
N THR A 611 21.17 -12.52 13.25
CA THR A 611 20.92 -12.57 11.81
C THR A 611 19.47 -12.14 11.54
N PRO A 612 19.22 -10.87 11.15
CA PRO A 612 17.92 -10.43 10.64
C PRO A 612 17.50 -11.19 9.38
N GLY A 613 16.19 -11.17 9.10
CA GLY A 613 15.57 -12.13 8.19
C GLY A 613 15.39 -13.54 8.79
N ARG A 614 15.81 -13.76 10.05
CA ARG A 614 15.56 -15.00 10.81
C ARG A 614 15.02 -14.66 12.20
N LEU A 615 14.10 -15.48 12.70
CA LEU A 615 13.47 -15.26 14.01
C LEU A 615 14.50 -15.28 15.16
N GLY A 616 14.40 -14.34 16.09
CA GLY A 616 14.99 -14.41 17.42
C GLY A 616 13.95 -14.73 18.49
N ARG A 617 14.35 -15.39 19.57
CA ARG A 617 13.47 -15.78 20.67
C ARG A 617 14.10 -15.53 22.04
N LEU A 618 13.26 -15.07 22.97
CA LEU A 618 13.59 -14.80 24.36
C LEU A 618 12.60 -15.57 25.24
N TYR A 619 13.02 -16.74 25.72
CA TYR A 619 12.23 -17.55 26.63
C TYR A 619 12.44 -17.02 28.06
N VAL A 620 11.38 -16.46 28.66
CA VAL A 620 11.40 -15.90 30.02
C VAL A 620 10.66 -16.84 30.97
N GLN A 621 11.36 -17.37 31.98
CA GLN A 621 10.75 -18.16 33.04
C GLN A 621 10.96 -17.50 34.40
N ARG A 622 9.86 -17.22 35.11
CA ARG A 622 9.89 -16.72 36.50
C ARG A 622 9.67 -17.90 37.44
N GLN A 623 10.59 -18.12 38.38
CA GLN A 623 10.45 -19.11 39.46
C GLN A 623 11.12 -18.55 40.73
N ASN A 624 10.50 -18.79 41.90
CA ASN A 624 11.12 -18.67 43.23
C ASN A 624 12.07 -17.46 43.39
N GLU A 625 11.53 -16.24 43.24
CA GLU A 625 12.28 -14.98 43.38
C GLU A 625 13.51 -14.85 42.44
N SER A 626 13.46 -15.46 41.25
CA SER A 626 14.46 -15.28 40.20
C SER A 626 13.82 -15.33 38.80
N THR A 627 14.48 -14.67 37.86
CA THR A 627 14.07 -14.57 36.46
C THR A 627 15.15 -15.19 35.58
N PHE A 628 14.78 -16.25 34.85
CA PHE A 628 15.67 -16.99 33.95
C PHE A 628 15.32 -16.66 32.51
N ILE A 629 16.34 -16.34 31.72
CA ILE A 629 16.24 -15.99 30.31
C ILE A 629 17.06 -16.98 29.50
N ARG A 630 16.48 -17.53 28.43
CA ARG A 630 17.20 -18.30 27.42
C ARG A 630 16.97 -17.69 26.05
N THR A 631 18.02 -17.59 25.23
CA THR A 631 17.98 -16.87 23.95
C THR A 631 18.20 -17.78 22.74
N THR A 632 17.77 -17.33 21.56
CA THR A 632 18.09 -17.96 20.27
C THR A 632 18.11 -16.88 19.19
N ASN A 633 19.21 -16.74 18.43
CA ASN A 633 19.42 -15.68 17.43
C ASN A 633 19.26 -14.23 17.98
N VAL A 634 19.46 -14.04 19.28
CA VAL A 634 19.38 -12.71 19.94
C VAL A 634 20.79 -12.17 20.18
N TYR A 635 21.02 -10.92 19.78
CA TYR A 635 22.28 -10.17 19.94
C TYR A 635 22.17 -9.06 20.99
N GLY A 636 20.96 -8.52 21.22
CA GLY A 636 20.70 -7.51 22.23
C GLY A 636 19.29 -7.61 22.79
N ILE A 637 19.15 -7.33 24.09
CA ILE A 637 17.88 -7.28 24.81
C ILE A 637 17.79 -6.04 25.70
N SER A 638 16.58 -5.67 26.08
CA SER A 638 16.34 -4.75 27.19
C SER A 638 15.19 -5.24 28.08
N VAL A 639 15.17 -4.77 29.33
CA VAL A 639 14.15 -5.10 30.31
C VAL A 639 13.85 -3.92 31.23
N LYS A 640 12.57 -3.59 31.41
CA LYS A 640 12.11 -2.63 32.41
C LYS A 640 12.30 -3.19 33.83
N ARG A 641 12.80 -2.41 34.79
CA ARG A 641 13.14 -2.89 36.15
C ARG A 641 11.98 -3.61 36.84
N ASP A 642 10.77 -3.09 36.68
CA ASP A 642 9.51 -3.62 37.25
C ASP A 642 9.13 -5.02 36.72
N ALA A 643 9.74 -5.47 35.62
CA ALA A 643 9.51 -6.79 35.03
C ALA A 643 10.37 -7.91 35.64
N LEU A 644 11.37 -7.55 36.45
CA LEU A 644 12.28 -8.50 37.11
C LEU A 644 11.78 -8.87 38.50
N VAL A 645 11.81 -10.15 38.82
CA VAL A 645 11.66 -10.65 40.19
C VAL A 645 13.01 -11.19 40.64
N GLY A 646 13.58 -10.56 41.68
CA GLY A 646 14.85 -10.95 42.31
C GLY A 646 16.05 -10.99 41.36
N ASN A 647 16.76 -12.12 41.33
CA ASN A 647 17.99 -12.29 40.54
C ASN A 647 17.68 -12.49 39.04
N LEU A 648 18.60 -12.07 38.17
CA LEU A 648 18.54 -12.30 36.73
C LEU A 648 19.62 -13.28 36.28
N TYR A 649 19.23 -14.25 35.47
CA TYR A 649 20.11 -15.17 34.74
C TYR A 649 19.80 -15.07 33.24
N ILE A 650 20.82 -14.93 32.38
CA ILE A 650 20.68 -14.96 30.91
C ILE A 650 21.62 -16.02 30.35
N ASP A 651 21.05 -16.98 29.61
CA ASP A 651 21.75 -18.16 29.08
C ASP A 651 22.61 -18.83 30.18
N ASP A 652 21.96 -19.07 31.32
CA ASP A 652 22.48 -19.62 32.58
C ASP A 652 23.54 -18.77 33.32
N GLU A 653 24.03 -17.66 32.75
CA GLU A 653 24.93 -16.71 33.44
C GLU A 653 24.15 -15.70 34.30
N LYS A 654 24.44 -15.64 35.60
CA LYS A 654 23.90 -14.59 36.50
C LYS A 654 24.40 -13.21 36.08
N GLN A 655 23.49 -12.25 36.00
CA GLN A 655 23.78 -10.86 35.66
C GLN A 655 23.76 -9.95 36.89
N ASP A 656 24.65 -8.96 36.91
CA ASP A 656 24.59 -7.86 37.87
C ASP A 656 23.54 -6.82 37.45
N ILE A 657 22.75 -6.36 38.41
CA ILE A 657 21.58 -5.50 38.19
C ILE A 657 21.79 -4.17 38.94
N ASN A 658 21.58 -3.04 38.25
CA ASN A 658 21.59 -1.71 38.87
C ASN A 658 20.15 -1.15 39.06
N GLU A 659 20.04 0.10 39.49
CA GLU A 659 18.77 0.77 39.81
C GLU A 659 18.10 1.45 38.59
N ALA A 660 18.63 1.29 37.37
CA ALA A 660 18.07 1.92 36.19
C ALA A 660 16.66 1.38 35.85
N GLN A 661 15.75 2.29 35.46
CA GLN A 661 14.37 1.95 35.08
C GLN A 661 14.31 0.97 33.90
N TYR A 662 15.30 1.00 33.01
CA TYR A 662 15.53 0.01 31.96
C TYR A 662 16.98 -0.46 32.03
N LEU A 663 17.16 -1.77 32.04
CA LEU A 663 18.44 -2.47 31.92
C LEU A 663 18.54 -2.94 30.47
N SER A 664 19.73 -2.93 29.88
CA SER A 664 19.96 -3.50 28.55
C SER A 664 21.19 -4.37 28.56
N PHE A 665 21.17 -5.43 27.76
CA PHE A 665 22.28 -6.38 27.68
C PHE A 665 22.60 -6.64 26.21
N LEU A 666 23.89 -6.58 25.88
CA LEU A 666 24.40 -6.96 24.56
C LEU A 666 25.20 -8.25 24.69
N ARG A 667 25.16 -9.05 23.62
CA ARG A 667 25.94 -10.28 23.52
C ARG A 667 27.26 -10.01 22.82
N MET A 668 28.37 -10.31 23.49
CA MET A 668 29.70 -10.20 22.92
C MET A 668 29.97 -11.33 21.91
N GLU A 669 30.96 -11.15 21.03
CA GLU A 669 31.42 -12.20 20.10
C GLU A 669 31.90 -13.48 20.81
N THR A 670 32.31 -13.37 22.09
CA THR A 670 32.65 -14.48 22.98
C THR A 670 31.43 -15.25 23.50
N GLY A 671 30.21 -14.86 23.11
CA GLY A 671 28.95 -15.48 23.49
C GLY A 671 28.36 -15.01 24.83
N LYS A 672 29.14 -14.31 25.66
CA LYS A 672 28.72 -13.77 26.97
C LYS A 672 27.82 -12.55 26.85
N TRP A 673 26.99 -12.34 27.88
CA TRP A 673 26.18 -11.14 28.04
C TRP A 673 26.91 -10.08 28.89
N VAL A 674 26.77 -8.82 28.51
CA VAL A 674 27.25 -7.67 29.29
C VAL A 674 26.15 -6.63 29.43
N LEU A 675 26.07 -6.01 30.60
CA LEU A 675 25.18 -4.87 30.86
C LEU A 675 25.64 -3.68 30.01
N ASP A 676 24.81 -3.27 29.06
CA ASP A 676 25.02 -2.10 28.23
C ASP A 676 24.39 -0.87 28.89
N HIS A 677 24.93 0.30 28.57
CA HIS A 677 24.38 1.61 28.91
C HIS A 677 23.98 2.31 27.60
N PRO A 678 22.80 2.01 27.03
CA PRO A 678 22.47 2.48 25.70
C PRO A 678 22.29 3.98 25.71
N ARG A 679 23.07 4.67 24.87
CA ARG A 679 22.48 5.80 24.14
C ARG A 679 21.39 5.19 23.26
N ILE A 680 20.20 5.80 23.26
CA ILE A 680 19.09 5.36 22.39
C ILE A 680 19.62 5.39 20.95
N THR A 681 19.83 4.23 20.34
CA THR A 681 20.18 4.15 18.93
C THR A 681 18.94 4.45 18.11
N GLU A 682 19.09 5.37 17.15
CA GLU A 682 18.05 5.72 16.19
C GLU A 682 17.58 4.46 15.45
N SER A 683 16.27 4.34 15.22
CA SER A 683 15.72 3.19 14.50
C SER A 683 16.16 3.25 13.05
N SER A 684 16.86 2.23 12.57
CA SER A 684 17.11 2.06 11.15
C SER A 684 15.80 1.79 10.40
N ALA A 685 15.69 2.27 9.15
CA ALA A 685 14.60 1.84 8.27
C ALA A 685 14.61 0.30 8.05
N PRO A 686 13.43 -0.35 7.98
CA PRO A 686 13.34 -1.81 7.96
C PRO A 686 13.67 -2.42 6.58
N LEU A 687 14.49 -3.47 6.61
CA LEU A 687 14.96 -4.24 5.44
C LEU A 687 14.07 -5.44 5.11
N GLY A 688 14.40 -6.15 4.03
CA GLY A 688 13.84 -7.46 3.67
C GLY A 688 12.86 -7.45 2.51
N ARG A 689 12.31 -6.28 2.14
CA ARG A 689 11.36 -6.14 1.03
C ARG A 689 11.13 -4.70 0.60
N THR A 690 10.90 -4.51 -0.68
CA THR A 690 10.57 -3.20 -1.26
C THR A 690 9.24 -2.63 -0.72
N LEU A 691 8.27 -3.47 -0.36
CA LEU A 691 6.97 -3.05 0.24
C LEU A 691 7.12 -2.21 1.51
N ASN A 692 8.23 -2.35 2.25
CA ASN A 692 8.51 -1.56 3.45
C ASN A 692 8.57 -0.05 3.16
N MET A 693 8.85 0.36 1.92
CA MET A 693 9.05 1.76 1.56
C MET A 693 7.77 2.62 1.68
N TYR A 694 6.60 1.99 1.76
CA TYR A 694 5.32 2.67 2.01
C TYR A 694 5.09 3.04 3.49
N GLU A 695 5.94 2.58 4.43
CA GLU A 695 5.96 3.05 5.83
C GLU A 695 6.76 4.36 5.94
N THR A 696 6.13 5.47 5.55
CA THR A 696 6.76 6.80 5.49
C THR A 696 6.18 7.78 6.52
N ASN A 697 7.06 8.56 7.17
CA ASN A 697 6.72 9.57 8.18
C ASN A 697 6.36 10.95 7.57
N GLY A 698 5.70 10.95 6.42
CA GLY A 698 5.35 12.13 5.62
C GLY A 698 5.11 11.76 4.14
N PRO A 699 4.81 12.73 3.26
CA PRO A 699 4.47 12.45 1.86
C PRO A 699 5.65 11.81 1.13
N LEU A 700 5.39 10.74 0.39
CA LEU A 700 6.41 9.96 -0.29
C LEU A 700 7.05 10.80 -1.41
N THR A 701 8.36 11.03 -1.37
CA THR A 701 9.02 11.88 -2.37
C THR A 701 9.51 11.06 -3.56
N ILE A 702 9.04 11.39 -4.76
CA ILE A 702 9.46 10.77 -6.03
C ILE A 702 10.37 11.74 -6.78
N ILE A 703 11.63 11.35 -7.04
CA ILE A 703 12.67 12.21 -7.58
C ILE A 703 12.93 11.87 -9.05
N VAL A 704 12.75 12.85 -9.94
CA VAL A 704 12.89 12.71 -11.41
C VAL A 704 14.06 13.53 -11.99
N PRO A 705 14.79 13.03 -13.00
CA PRO A 705 15.93 13.72 -13.60
C PRO A 705 15.54 14.97 -14.41
N PHE A 706 16.33 16.04 -14.28
CA PHE A 706 15.99 17.37 -14.81
C PHE A 706 17.23 18.10 -15.39
N PRO A 707 17.11 19.02 -16.38
CA PRO A 707 15.90 19.52 -17.02
C PRO A 707 15.35 18.58 -18.09
N SER A 708 14.12 18.09 -17.87
CA SER A 708 13.34 17.47 -18.92
C SER A 708 12.93 18.52 -19.96
N LYS A 709 13.36 18.35 -21.21
CA LYS A 709 12.45 18.75 -22.32
C LYS A 709 11.14 18.00 -22.07
N ILE A 710 10.01 18.71 -22.26
CA ILE A 710 8.70 18.28 -21.75
C ILE A 710 8.39 16.83 -22.20
N ASP A 711 7.89 16.04 -21.24
CA ASP A 711 7.75 14.58 -21.25
C ASP A 711 9.07 13.79 -21.32
N SER A 712 9.60 13.46 -20.14
CA SER A 712 10.55 12.35 -19.94
C SER A 712 9.80 11.10 -19.45
N GLN A 713 10.27 9.91 -19.84
CA GLN A 713 9.69 8.62 -19.38
C GLN A 713 9.60 8.56 -17.85
N ALA A 714 10.61 9.08 -17.14
CA ALA A 714 10.63 9.15 -15.68
C ALA A 714 9.49 9.99 -15.09
N LEU A 715 8.96 11.00 -15.78
CA LEU A 715 7.77 11.74 -15.33
C LEU A 715 6.48 10.93 -15.54
N SER A 716 6.35 10.18 -16.65
CA SER A 716 5.26 9.21 -16.83
C SER A 716 5.30 8.14 -15.73
N THR A 717 6.48 7.57 -15.46
CA THR A 717 6.72 6.62 -14.37
C THR A 717 6.35 7.21 -13.00
N ALA A 718 6.80 8.44 -12.68
CA ALA A 718 6.48 9.10 -11.42
C ALA A 718 4.98 9.39 -11.25
N LEU A 719 4.28 9.77 -12.32
CA LEU A 719 2.85 10.02 -12.29
C LEU A 719 2.03 8.73 -12.15
N ARG A 720 2.47 7.63 -12.77
CA ARG A 720 1.87 6.31 -12.59
C ARG A 720 2.08 5.80 -11.14
N ILE A 721 3.28 5.93 -10.58
CA ILE A 721 3.53 5.63 -9.16
C ILE A 721 2.64 6.50 -8.24
N ALA A 722 2.56 7.82 -8.49
CA ALA A 722 1.73 8.71 -7.68
C ALA A 722 0.23 8.39 -7.77
N HIS A 723 -0.25 7.95 -8.93
CA HIS A 723 -1.62 7.49 -9.14
C HIS A 723 -1.90 6.18 -8.37
N ASP A 724 -1.05 5.17 -8.50
CA ASP A 724 -1.19 3.89 -7.81
C ASP A 724 -1.13 4.04 -6.28
N LEU A 725 -0.25 4.91 -5.78
CA LEU A 725 -0.17 5.25 -4.36
C LEU A 725 -1.48 5.87 -3.83
N ASP A 726 -2.11 6.75 -4.61
CA ASP A 726 -3.41 7.33 -4.26
C ASP A 726 -4.55 6.31 -4.37
N VAL A 727 -4.62 5.52 -5.46
CA VAL A 727 -5.69 4.54 -5.69
C VAL A 727 -5.68 3.44 -4.63
N PHE A 728 -4.53 2.83 -4.37
CA PHE A 728 -4.46 1.62 -3.55
C PHE A 728 -4.21 1.89 -2.06
N LEU A 729 -3.44 2.95 -1.72
CA LEU A 729 -3.01 3.26 -0.33
C LEU A 729 -3.43 4.64 0.17
N LYS A 730 -4.12 5.44 -0.65
CA LYS A 730 -4.34 6.89 -0.45
C LYS A 730 -3.09 7.62 0.05
N LEU A 731 -1.90 7.15 -0.32
CA LEU A 731 -0.63 7.62 0.21
C LEU A 731 -0.19 8.83 -0.59
N ASP A 732 -0.23 9.99 0.05
CA ASP A 732 0.17 11.25 -0.57
C ASP A 732 1.66 11.22 -0.97
N SER A 733 1.94 11.76 -2.15
CA SER A 733 3.27 11.74 -2.75
C SER A 733 3.61 13.07 -3.42
N GLN A 734 4.89 13.46 -3.37
CA GLN A 734 5.39 14.68 -3.99
C GLN A 734 6.40 14.32 -5.07
N ILE A 735 6.18 14.76 -6.30
CA ILE A 735 7.19 14.64 -7.37
C ILE A 735 8.12 15.85 -7.29
N LEU A 736 9.44 15.64 -7.34
CA LEU A 736 10.46 16.68 -7.32
C LEU A 736 11.51 16.47 -8.42
N PRO A 737 12.02 17.55 -9.04
CA PRO A 737 13.27 17.49 -9.81
C PRO A 737 14.45 17.08 -8.92
N ASP A 738 15.35 16.28 -9.47
CA ASP A 738 16.63 15.89 -8.85
C ASP A 738 17.50 17.09 -8.44
N THR A 739 17.50 18.19 -9.21
CA THR A 739 18.21 19.43 -8.87
C THR A 739 17.64 20.13 -7.62
N VAL A 740 16.32 20.06 -7.44
CA VAL A 740 15.61 20.60 -6.26
C VAL A 740 15.81 19.66 -5.07
N ALA A 741 15.67 18.35 -5.28
CA ALA A 741 15.96 17.35 -4.25
C ALA A 741 17.41 17.49 -3.74
N MET A 742 18.40 17.63 -4.63
CA MET A 742 19.81 17.84 -4.28
C MET A 742 20.09 19.15 -3.53
N SER A 743 19.24 20.18 -3.64
CA SER A 743 19.41 21.41 -2.85
C SER A 743 18.83 21.27 -1.45
N LEU A 744 17.63 20.69 -1.33
CA LEU A 744 16.98 20.34 -0.05
C LEU A 744 17.80 19.34 0.77
N ILE A 745 18.42 18.38 0.08
CA ILE A 745 19.42 17.43 0.60
C ILE A 745 20.60 18.18 1.26
N LYS A 746 21.21 19.13 0.55
CA LYS A 746 22.37 19.90 1.03
C LYS A 746 22.03 20.89 2.14
N SER A 747 20.75 21.18 2.35
CA SER A 747 20.27 22.06 3.42
C SER A 747 19.62 21.30 4.59
N GLU A 748 19.74 19.96 4.63
CA GLU A 748 19.15 19.08 5.66
C GLU A 748 17.64 19.35 5.91
N SER A 749 16.91 19.66 4.83
CA SER A 749 15.51 20.11 4.91
C SER A 749 14.59 19.06 5.54
N SER A 750 13.71 19.50 6.45
CA SER A 750 12.67 18.65 7.03
C SER A 750 11.70 18.08 5.98
N THR A 751 11.59 18.72 4.81
CA THR A 751 10.75 18.28 3.69
C THR A 751 11.23 16.98 3.03
N LEU A 752 12.47 16.54 3.28
CA LEU A 752 13.02 15.26 2.80
C LEU A 752 13.36 14.33 3.97
N LYS A 753 12.39 14.11 4.85
CA LYS A 753 12.44 13.12 5.94
C LYS A 753 11.53 11.91 5.71
N SER A 754 10.72 11.93 4.66
CA SER A 754 9.92 10.79 4.18
C SER A 754 10.79 9.76 3.46
N ASN A 755 10.21 8.61 3.11
CA ASN A 755 10.88 7.67 2.20
C ASN A 755 10.94 8.25 0.78
N LEU A 756 11.99 7.86 0.03
CA LEU A 756 12.26 8.36 -1.32
C LEU A 756 12.06 7.26 -2.38
N ILE A 757 11.53 7.62 -3.54
CA ILE A 757 11.71 6.89 -4.80
C ILE A 757 12.59 7.75 -5.70
N ILE A 758 13.64 7.16 -6.27
CA ILE A 758 14.62 7.84 -7.11
C ILE A 758 14.61 7.17 -8.49
N LEU A 759 14.15 7.90 -9.50
CA LEU A 759 13.97 7.37 -10.85
C LEU A 759 15.19 7.70 -11.74
N GLY A 760 15.71 6.69 -12.42
CA GLY A 760 16.80 6.85 -13.39
C GLY A 760 18.21 6.63 -12.83
N GLY A 761 19.16 6.50 -13.75
CA GLY A 761 20.57 6.23 -13.50
C GLY A 761 21.43 7.49 -13.45
N ILE A 762 22.50 7.51 -14.26
CA ILE A 762 23.51 8.59 -14.27
C ILE A 762 22.92 9.98 -14.57
N GLU A 763 21.80 10.03 -15.28
CA GLU A 763 21.06 11.25 -15.62
C GLU A 763 20.42 11.94 -14.40
N ASN A 764 20.13 11.19 -13.32
CA ASN A 764 19.59 11.73 -12.07
C ASN A 764 20.74 12.17 -11.14
N ALA A 765 20.74 13.45 -10.76
CA ALA A 765 21.76 14.06 -9.91
C ALA A 765 21.84 13.43 -8.51
N VAL A 766 20.72 12.91 -7.97
CA VAL A 766 20.70 12.19 -6.69
C VAL A 766 21.31 10.80 -6.87
N THR A 767 20.84 10.00 -7.84
CA THR A 767 21.41 8.65 -8.10
C THR A 767 22.92 8.73 -8.35
N ARG A 768 23.37 9.69 -9.16
CA ARG A 768 24.80 9.95 -9.41
C ARG A 768 25.55 10.25 -8.11
N SER A 769 25.00 11.10 -7.24
CA SER A 769 25.63 11.47 -5.97
C SER A 769 25.68 10.34 -4.93
N LEU A 770 24.95 9.24 -5.13
CA LEU A 770 24.96 8.07 -4.25
C LEU A 770 25.83 6.92 -4.78
N LEU A 771 25.90 6.75 -6.11
CA LEU A 771 26.40 5.52 -6.74
C LEU A 771 27.59 5.69 -7.70
N GLN A 772 27.95 6.90 -8.12
CA GLN A 772 28.98 7.08 -9.16
C GLN A 772 30.37 6.69 -8.63
N LEU A 773 31.03 5.74 -9.30
CA LEU A 773 32.39 5.31 -9.01
C LEU A 773 33.40 6.42 -9.39
N PRO A 774 34.49 6.66 -8.63
CA PRO A 774 34.91 5.96 -7.41
C PRO A 774 34.46 6.66 -6.11
N THR A 775 33.15 6.73 -5.85
CA THR A 775 32.62 7.19 -4.56
C THR A 775 33.14 6.30 -3.42
N LYS A 776 33.68 6.93 -2.36
CA LYS A 776 34.28 6.24 -1.19
C LYS A 776 33.26 5.62 -0.23
N ASP A 777 31.99 5.93 -0.43
CA ASP A 777 30.91 5.75 0.55
C ASP A 777 29.69 4.99 0.01
N ILE A 778 29.83 4.23 -1.09
CA ILE A 778 28.76 3.38 -1.65
C ILE A 778 28.19 2.50 -0.54
N LYS A 779 26.87 2.58 -0.27
CA LYS A 779 26.26 1.86 0.86
C LYS A 779 25.73 0.47 0.50
N THR A 780 25.34 0.27 -0.76
CA THR A 780 24.90 -1.02 -1.30
C THR A 780 25.95 -1.65 -2.23
N GLU A 781 25.62 -2.74 -2.89
CA GLU A 781 26.47 -3.39 -3.91
C GLU A 781 26.27 -2.83 -5.33
N PHE A 782 25.30 -1.92 -5.52
CA PHE A 782 25.07 -1.26 -6.80
C PHE A 782 25.95 -0.02 -6.96
N GLY A 783 26.46 0.20 -8.18
CA GLY A 783 27.26 1.37 -8.53
C GLY A 783 27.10 1.76 -10.00
N LEU A 784 27.45 2.99 -10.34
CA LEU A 784 27.47 3.53 -11.71
C LEU A 784 28.90 3.86 -12.14
N SER A 785 29.33 3.48 -13.34
CA SER A 785 30.60 3.96 -13.90
C SER A 785 30.57 5.47 -14.22
N GLU A 786 31.72 6.05 -14.59
CA GLU A 786 31.78 7.44 -15.08
C GLU A 786 30.90 7.65 -16.32
N ASP A 787 30.85 6.66 -17.22
CA ASP A 787 29.97 6.61 -18.41
C ASP A 787 28.49 6.27 -18.09
N GLY A 788 28.18 5.97 -16.82
CA GLY A 788 26.83 5.58 -16.39
C GLY A 788 26.47 4.11 -16.59
N GLU A 789 27.44 3.22 -16.80
CA GLU A 789 27.21 1.77 -16.85
C GLU A 789 26.85 1.25 -15.45
N TRP A 790 25.71 0.56 -15.34
CA TRP A 790 25.29 -0.08 -14.09
C TRP A 790 26.19 -1.27 -13.74
N THR A 791 26.61 -1.32 -12.48
CA THR A 791 27.44 -2.38 -11.90
C THR A 791 26.77 -2.99 -10.66
N LEU A 792 27.03 -4.28 -10.44
CA LEU A 792 26.67 -5.02 -9.22
C LEU A 792 27.94 -5.70 -8.69
N ARG A 793 28.28 -5.49 -7.41
CA ARG A 793 29.54 -5.95 -6.78
C ARG A 793 30.79 -5.51 -7.56
N GLY A 794 30.72 -4.35 -8.22
CA GLY A 794 31.76 -3.80 -9.09
C GLY A 794 31.87 -4.42 -10.50
N ALA A 795 31.07 -5.45 -10.82
CA ALA A 795 31.02 -6.05 -12.15
C ALA A 795 29.91 -5.39 -13.01
N PRO A 796 30.17 -5.05 -14.29
CA PRO A 796 29.14 -4.49 -15.17
C PRO A 796 27.98 -5.45 -15.44
N ILE A 797 26.75 -4.99 -15.16
CA ILE A 797 25.51 -5.74 -15.41
C ILE A 797 25.38 -6.06 -16.90
N SER A 798 25.78 -5.12 -17.78
CA SER A 798 25.86 -5.31 -19.24
C SER A 798 26.58 -6.60 -19.66
N LYS A 799 27.67 -6.96 -18.99
CA LYS A 799 28.49 -8.14 -19.30
C LYS A 799 27.87 -9.41 -18.73
N MET A 800 27.33 -9.33 -17.52
CA MET A 800 26.58 -10.42 -16.86
C MET A 800 25.32 -10.80 -17.67
N THR A 801 24.56 -9.81 -18.15
CA THR A 801 23.28 -10.01 -18.86
C THR A 801 23.39 -9.91 -20.39
N ARG A 802 24.60 -10.03 -20.94
CA ARG A 802 24.86 -10.09 -22.40
C ARG A 802 24.28 -8.91 -23.20
N ASN A 803 24.28 -7.72 -22.61
CA ASN A 803 23.70 -6.47 -23.10
C ASN A 803 22.17 -6.50 -23.29
N GLU A 804 21.46 -7.33 -22.53
CA GLU A 804 20.00 -7.29 -22.43
C GLU A 804 19.51 -5.95 -21.83
N ASP A 805 18.24 -5.62 -22.10
CA ASP A 805 17.52 -4.52 -21.47
C ASP A 805 16.96 -4.99 -20.12
N ILE A 806 17.45 -4.44 -19.01
CA ILE A 806 17.17 -4.94 -17.65
C ILE A 806 16.42 -3.87 -16.85
N GLY A 807 15.35 -4.27 -16.18
CA GLY A 807 14.73 -3.48 -15.12
C GLY A 807 15.49 -3.65 -13.81
N ILE A 808 15.86 -2.54 -13.18
CA ILE A 808 16.62 -2.45 -11.94
C ILE A 808 15.72 -1.82 -10.88
N LEU A 809 15.54 -2.49 -9.74
CA LEU A 809 14.81 -1.99 -8.58
C LEU A 809 15.55 -2.43 -7.30
N PHE A 810 15.93 -1.48 -6.44
CA PHE A 810 16.54 -1.81 -5.14
C PHE A 810 16.36 -0.76 -4.05
N THR A 811 16.30 -1.22 -2.80
CA THR A 811 16.33 -0.40 -1.58
C THR A 811 17.75 0.07 -1.27
N HIS A 812 17.87 1.28 -0.72
CA HIS A 812 19.12 1.95 -0.33
C HIS A 812 18.88 2.74 0.97
N PRO A 813 19.89 2.95 1.85
CA PRO A 813 19.72 3.86 2.99
C PRO A 813 19.26 5.24 2.53
N HIS A 814 18.31 5.87 3.22
CA HIS A 814 18.04 7.28 2.96
C HIS A 814 19.30 8.08 3.33
N PRO A 815 19.81 8.95 2.44
CA PRO A 815 21.14 9.56 2.62
C PRO A 815 21.28 10.58 3.75
N PHE A 816 20.24 10.79 4.58
CA PHE A 816 20.19 11.86 5.62
C PHE A 816 19.34 11.49 6.84
N ASN A 817 18.18 10.82 6.66
CA ASN A 817 17.36 10.34 7.76
C ASN A 817 17.58 8.83 7.98
N PRO A 818 18.27 8.38 9.05
CA PRO A 818 18.52 6.95 9.28
C PRO A 818 17.24 6.12 9.49
N SER A 819 16.14 6.77 9.90
CA SER A 819 14.81 6.18 10.08
C SER A 819 13.94 6.15 8.81
N ALA A 820 14.53 6.45 7.65
CA ALA A 820 13.86 6.37 6.34
C ALA A 820 14.69 5.57 5.33
N ALA A 821 14.04 5.13 4.25
CA ALA A 821 14.67 4.41 3.15
C ALA A 821 14.54 5.17 1.83
N ALA A 822 15.41 4.86 0.88
CA ALA A 822 15.25 5.18 -0.53
C ALA A 822 15.03 3.90 -1.34
N VAL A 823 14.30 4.00 -2.45
CA VAL A 823 14.20 2.98 -3.49
C VAL A 823 14.66 3.59 -4.80
N ILE A 824 15.55 2.90 -5.51
CA ILE A 824 16.11 3.33 -6.79
C ILE A 824 15.54 2.42 -7.88
N LEU A 825 14.96 3.04 -8.92
CA LEU A 825 14.24 2.35 -10.00
C LEU A 825 14.72 2.86 -11.36
N SER A 826 15.18 1.96 -12.22
CA SER A 826 15.71 2.34 -13.55
C SER A 826 15.61 1.19 -14.56
N GLY A 827 15.84 1.51 -15.84
CA GLY A 827 16.21 0.53 -16.86
C GLY A 827 17.70 0.65 -17.19
N THR A 828 18.33 -0.41 -17.72
CA THR A 828 19.69 -0.30 -18.28
C THR A 828 19.73 0.45 -19.62
N LYS A 829 18.59 0.58 -20.32
CA LYS A 829 18.47 1.30 -21.57
C LYS A 829 17.43 2.41 -21.46
N ARG A 830 17.83 3.64 -21.80
CA ARG A 830 17.03 4.88 -21.65
C ARG A 830 15.68 4.90 -22.40
N LEU A 831 15.53 4.05 -23.42
CA LEU A 831 14.30 3.87 -24.21
C LEU A 831 13.92 2.38 -24.29
N GLY A 832 14.26 1.61 -23.24
CA GLY A 832 13.94 0.19 -23.13
C GLY A 832 12.67 -0.08 -22.32
N GLY A 833 12.21 -1.33 -22.39
CA GLY A 833 11.16 -1.86 -21.51
C GLY A 833 11.65 -2.17 -20.10
N GLY A 834 12.96 -2.06 -19.81
CA GLY A 834 13.51 -2.26 -18.47
C GLY A 834 12.85 -1.37 -17.41
N MET A 835 12.56 -0.10 -17.75
CA MET A 835 11.81 0.81 -16.86
C MET A 835 10.39 0.29 -16.57
N GLU A 836 9.68 -0.24 -17.58
CA GLU A 836 8.33 -0.78 -17.44
C GLU A 836 8.31 -2.13 -16.68
N ARG A 837 9.38 -2.94 -16.79
CA ARG A 837 9.61 -4.13 -15.95
C ARG A 837 9.88 -3.75 -14.49
N ALA A 838 10.67 -2.72 -14.23
CA ALA A 838 10.97 -2.25 -12.88
C ALA A 838 9.77 -1.55 -12.22
N LEU A 839 8.98 -0.78 -12.98
CA LEU A 839 7.77 -0.10 -12.51
C LEU A 839 6.71 -1.07 -11.95
N ARG A 840 6.38 -2.13 -12.69
CA ARG A 840 5.39 -3.13 -12.22
C ARG A 840 5.80 -3.83 -10.93
N LEU A 841 7.10 -3.94 -10.65
CA LEU A 841 7.62 -4.54 -9.41
C LEU A 841 7.56 -3.58 -8.20
N LEU A 842 7.34 -2.27 -8.41
CA LEU A 842 7.08 -1.28 -7.35
C LEU A 842 5.57 -0.99 -7.20
N ALA A 843 4.74 -2.02 -7.36
CA ALA A 843 3.29 -1.92 -7.16
C ALA A 843 2.92 -1.85 -5.67
N PRO A 844 1.95 -1.00 -5.26
CA PRO A 844 1.55 -0.86 -3.86
C PRO A 844 0.40 -1.83 -3.48
N ARG A 845 0.65 -3.15 -3.60
CA ARG A 845 -0.33 -4.23 -3.30
C ARG A 845 0.26 -5.29 -2.37
N THR A 846 -0.56 -5.96 -1.55
CA THR A 846 -0.11 -7.09 -0.72
C THR A 846 0.20 -8.34 -1.54
N GLY A 847 1.01 -9.25 -0.97
CA GLY A 847 1.38 -10.51 -1.63
C GLY A 847 2.48 -10.40 -2.69
N LEU A 848 3.13 -9.23 -2.82
CA LEU A 848 4.23 -9.03 -3.75
C LEU A 848 5.53 -9.64 -3.22
N ILE A 849 6.02 -10.65 -3.95
CA ILE A 849 7.28 -11.37 -3.69
C ILE A 849 8.53 -10.58 -4.17
N VAL A 850 8.63 -9.31 -3.77
CA VAL A 850 9.71 -8.39 -4.17
C VAL A 850 10.59 -8.04 -2.96
N PRO A 851 11.84 -8.58 -2.89
CA PRO A 851 12.74 -8.41 -1.74
C PRO A 851 13.41 -7.01 -1.79
N ASP A 852 14.59 -6.84 -1.16
CA ASP A 852 15.30 -5.54 -1.15
C ASP A 852 15.84 -5.15 -2.52
N TRP A 853 16.25 -6.10 -3.36
CA TRP A 853 16.73 -5.81 -4.72
C TRP A 853 16.34 -6.88 -5.72
N ILE A 854 16.13 -6.47 -6.98
CA ILE A 854 15.70 -7.35 -8.07
C ILE A 854 16.14 -6.82 -9.45
N LEU A 855 16.48 -7.75 -10.35
CA LEU A 855 16.93 -7.50 -11.72
C LEU A 855 16.05 -8.30 -12.71
N SER A 856 15.30 -7.62 -13.56
CA SER A 856 14.26 -8.21 -14.42
C SER A 856 14.60 -8.11 -15.91
N GLY A 857 14.91 -9.25 -16.56
CA GLY A 857 15.19 -9.36 -17.99
C GLY A 857 13.92 -9.43 -18.85
N LYS A 858 14.04 -9.30 -20.17
CA LYS A 858 12.89 -9.41 -21.11
C LYS A 858 12.22 -10.78 -21.04
N ALA A 859 12.93 -11.82 -20.62
CA ALA A 859 12.32 -13.13 -20.34
C ALA A 859 11.14 -13.06 -19.34
N ALA A 860 11.11 -12.08 -18.43
CA ALA A 860 10.06 -11.96 -17.41
C ALA A 860 8.71 -11.62 -18.05
N ASP A 861 8.73 -10.82 -19.13
CA ASP A 861 7.53 -10.42 -19.88
C ASP A 861 6.75 -11.62 -20.42
N ARG A 862 7.41 -12.77 -20.63
CA ARG A 862 6.77 -14.04 -21.06
C ARG A 862 6.72 -15.11 -19.97
N PHE A 863 7.69 -15.19 -19.07
CA PHE A 863 7.85 -16.31 -18.13
C PHE A 863 7.78 -15.90 -16.64
N GLY A 864 7.28 -14.70 -16.35
CA GLY A 864 7.10 -14.19 -14.99
C GLY A 864 8.40 -14.21 -14.19
N ILE A 865 8.37 -14.75 -12.96
CA ILE A 865 9.53 -14.81 -12.07
C ILE A 865 10.76 -15.54 -12.64
N CYS A 866 10.61 -16.41 -13.65
CA CYS A 866 11.74 -17.08 -14.31
C CYS A 866 12.64 -16.11 -15.10
N GLY A 867 12.14 -14.93 -15.47
CA GLY A 867 12.94 -13.91 -16.15
C GLY A 867 13.69 -12.95 -15.22
N ILE A 868 13.62 -13.18 -13.90
CA ILE A 868 14.47 -12.49 -12.94
C ILE A 868 15.88 -13.06 -13.05
N LEU A 869 16.87 -12.20 -13.24
CA LEU A 869 18.28 -12.57 -13.45
C LEU A 869 19.10 -12.47 -12.15
N GLY A 870 18.57 -11.77 -11.15
CA GLY A 870 19.11 -11.71 -9.80
C GLY A 870 18.11 -11.07 -8.83
N ALA A 871 18.10 -11.50 -7.58
CA ALA A 871 17.29 -10.91 -6.52
C ALA A 871 17.90 -11.18 -5.13
N GLY A 872 17.56 -10.37 -4.13
CA GLY A 872 18.00 -10.63 -2.77
C GLY A 872 17.53 -9.64 -1.70
N VAL A 873 17.87 -9.99 -0.46
CA VAL A 873 17.69 -9.21 0.77
C VAL A 873 19.06 -8.67 1.20
N TRP A 874 19.15 -7.47 1.75
CA TRP A 874 20.45 -6.93 2.22
C TRP A 874 20.86 -7.48 3.60
N ASP A 875 22.13 -7.30 3.98
CA ASP A 875 22.58 -7.47 5.37
C ASP A 875 22.26 -6.21 6.22
N THR A 876 22.54 -6.25 7.53
CA THR A 876 22.30 -5.13 8.46
C THR A 876 23.11 -3.86 8.16
N LYS A 877 24.09 -3.94 7.26
CA LYS A 877 24.97 -2.85 6.83
C LYS A 877 24.67 -2.46 5.37
N TRP A 878 23.54 -2.93 4.83
CA TRP A 878 23.06 -2.74 3.45
C TRP A 878 23.96 -3.41 2.38
N ARG A 879 24.73 -4.43 2.76
CA ARG A 879 25.66 -5.17 1.90
C ARG A 879 25.09 -6.48 1.38
N TRP A 880 25.85 -7.10 0.48
CA TRP A 880 25.60 -8.43 -0.04
C TRP A 880 25.36 -9.47 1.08
N ASN A 881 24.22 -10.16 1.01
CA ASN A 881 23.82 -11.19 1.95
C ASN A 881 23.86 -12.54 1.24
N GLU A 882 25.03 -13.21 1.21
CA GLU A 882 25.26 -14.42 0.41
C GLU A 882 24.18 -15.52 0.63
N PRO A 883 23.66 -15.80 1.85
CA PRO A 883 22.57 -16.76 2.05
C PRO A 883 21.18 -16.31 1.55
N MET A 884 20.99 -15.05 1.18
CA MET A 884 19.71 -14.44 0.77
C MET A 884 19.84 -13.64 -0.54
N SER A 885 20.84 -13.97 -1.37
CA SER A 885 21.11 -13.35 -2.66
C SER A 885 21.26 -14.42 -3.73
N TRP A 886 20.51 -14.30 -4.83
CA TRP A 886 20.57 -15.22 -5.97
C TRP A 886 20.91 -14.45 -7.25
N VAL A 887 21.70 -15.06 -8.13
CA VAL A 887 22.02 -14.59 -9.48
C VAL A 887 22.05 -15.79 -10.45
N GLY A 888 21.56 -15.60 -11.66
CA GLY A 888 21.39 -16.65 -12.66
C GLY A 888 22.54 -16.84 -13.65
N TRP A 889 23.78 -16.47 -13.28
CA TRP A 889 24.95 -16.43 -14.17
C TRP A 889 26.26 -16.84 -13.49
#